data_AF-A0A0P7YF24-F1
#
_entry.id   AF-A0A0P7YF24-F1
#
_cell.length_a   1.000
_cell.length_b   1.000
_cell.length_c   1.000
_cell.angle_alpha   90.00
_cell.angle_beta   90.00
_cell.angle_gamma   90.00
#
_symmetry.space_group_name_H-M   'P 1'
#
loop_
_entity.id
_entity.type
_entity.pdbx_description
1 polymer ?
#
loop_
_entity_poly.entity_id
_entity_poly.type
_entity_poly.pdbx_seq_one_letter_code
_entity_poly.pdbx_strand_id
1 'polypeptide(L)'
;MSAQPDIDLNTPVGDRVAKTTCYMCACRCGIDVYLRDVPGGRAEVRYIDGNRDHPLNKGVICGKGASGIMQHCSPARLRAPMKRVGPRGSGEFQEITWEEALSLATEWMGKVRKTDPKRLAFFTGRDQSQSLTGFWAMKFGTPNFAAHGGFCSVNMAAGGLYTFGGAFWEFGDPDWEHTKYFLLFGVAEDHASNPIKIGIGKLKERGAKIVSINPVRTGYNAVADEWVGVRPSTDGLFVGALIHELFRTRQIDLDYLIRYTNAPWLVIDAPGTAEDGLFARDAEGNPMAWSRDADALVSGKAGDLSVALTGARVLPDGRRARPVFELMAERYLGDDYTPEAVAGATGIPADQIRRIAAEIAHVAFREEITLDRPWTDAWGRKHDKMIGRPVSMHAMRGISAHSNGFQTCRMIHVLQILLGSIDCPGGFRYKPPYPKQTPPNLLPHGLPEEIQPEMPLGGPHLGFPHGPQHLLIGDDGAPSRLDKGFSWDAPMSAHGLMHMVLNNAAKRDPYGIDVLFLYMANMAWNSSMNVPGTLEALTATDENGDYVIPKIIYSDAYYSETVPYADLILPDTTYLERWDCISLLDRPISEPDMIADAIRQPVVPPDRDVRGFQDVLIDLGARLGLPGFVKEDGSPAYPGGYPDYMVNHERKPGIGPLSGWRGKDGTETCVGAPNPDQLSRYIENGAFHVQPVAPEHAYFKHANRGYLDWGIEKGIRLSPEPTIFQLYCEPLQRFRLAARGHGDRQPPERARDRIETHFDPLPFWYPPFEGEMVDSAAFPLHAITQRPMHMYHSWGSQNAWLRQITAENRLYVHRELGARIGVVDDDWVWIASHLGRVKCQVRLMDGVNPHTVWTWNAIGKRKGAWGLDKDAPEATKGFLLNHLISELLPDGGGGYRYSNSDPITGQAAWFDLRVSIEKADGAGGTEPRFEALGRGGLPEAPSKLAYGKPEVERT
;
A
#
# COMPACT_ATOMS: atom_id res chain seq x y z
N MET A 1 34.40 -32.39 45.57
CA MET A 1 33.59 -31.51 44.71
C MET A 1 33.66 -32.10 43.31
N SER A 2 32.53 -32.56 42.75
CA SER A 2 32.51 -33.02 41.36
C SER A 2 32.81 -31.84 40.45
N ALA A 3 33.75 -32.00 39.50
CA ALA A 3 34.05 -30.99 38.51
C ALA A 3 32.75 -30.55 37.81
N GLN A 4 32.54 -29.23 37.67
CA GLN A 4 31.44 -28.73 36.86
C GLN A 4 31.56 -29.30 35.44
N PRO A 5 30.45 -29.73 34.80
CA PRO A 5 30.51 -30.20 33.43
C PRO A 5 31.07 -29.08 32.55
N ASP A 6 32.02 -29.43 31.68
CA ASP A 6 32.47 -28.53 30.62
C ASP A 6 31.32 -28.48 29.59
N ILE A 7 30.48 -27.45 29.68
CA ILE A 7 29.36 -27.25 28.76
C ILE A 7 29.94 -26.53 27.56
N ASP A 8 29.98 -27.20 26.41
CA ASP A 8 30.30 -26.58 25.14
C ASP A 8 29.23 -25.52 24.81
N LEU A 9 29.55 -24.25 25.08
CA LEU A 9 28.62 -23.12 24.97
C LEU A 9 28.26 -22.79 23.51
N ASN A 10 28.81 -23.50 22.52
CA ASN A 10 28.75 -23.12 21.12
C ASN A 10 28.55 -24.30 20.15
N THR A 11 27.67 -25.25 20.49
CA THR A 11 27.22 -26.24 19.50
C THR A 11 26.50 -25.51 18.35
N PRO A 12 26.85 -25.78 17.07
CA PRO A 12 26.14 -25.19 15.93
C PRO A 12 24.63 -25.43 16.01
N VAL A 13 23.84 -24.36 15.83
CA VAL A 13 22.37 -24.42 15.91
C VAL A 13 21.75 -25.26 14.79
N GLY A 14 22.51 -25.53 13.71
CA GLY A 14 22.17 -26.44 12.62
C GLY A 14 23.44 -26.88 11.89
N ASP A 15 23.30 -27.84 10.97
CA ASP A 15 24.40 -28.40 10.17
C ASP A 15 24.83 -27.45 9.04
N ARG A 16 23.91 -26.62 8.55
CA ARG A 16 24.16 -25.62 7.50
C ARG A 16 23.28 -24.37 7.65
N VAL A 17 23.71 -23.27 7.05
CA VAL A 17 22.96 -21.99 7.03
C VAL A 17 22.70 -21.58 5.59
N ALA A 18 21.45 -21.22 5.28
CA ALA A 18 21.06 -20.66 4.00
C ALA A 18 20.50 -19.25 4.17
N LYS A 19 20.96 -18.31 3.33
CA LYS A 19 20.51 -16.91 3.35
C LYS A 19 19.36 -16.71 2.36
N THR A 20 18.26 -16.11 2.80
CA THR A 20 17.09 -15.82 1.94
C THR A 20 16.33 -14.59 2.45
N THR A 21 15.21 -14.25 1.81
CA THR A 21 14.41 -13.05 2.16
C THR A 21 13.09 -13.43 2.82
N CYS A 22 12.82 -12.86 4.01
CA CYS A 22 11.60 -13.10 4.77
C CYS A 22 10.36 -12.61 4.01
N TYR A 23 9.23 -13.33 4.16
CA TYR A 23 7.92 -12.93 3.62
C TYR A 23 6.82 -12.79 4.69
N MET A 24 7.20 -12.71 5.96
CA MET A 24 6.25 -12.59 7.08
C MET A 24 5.64 -11.19 7.22
N CYS A 25 6.08 -10.22 6.40
CA CYS A 25 5.49 -8.89 6.24
C CYS A 25 6.01 -8.22 4.96
N ALA A 26 5.64 -6.96 4.71
CA ALA A 26 6.11 -6.18 3.57
C ALA A 26 7.54 -5.60 3.70
N CYS A 27 8.25 -5.84 4.82
CA CYS A 27 9.59 -5.27 5.06
C CYS A 27 10.73 -5.99 4.33
N ARG A 28 10.55 -7.25 3.91
CA ARG A 28 11.54 -8.00 3.10
C ARG A 28 12.93 -8.09 3.77
N CYS A 29 12.95 -8.36 5.07
CA CYS A 29 14.20 -8.52 5.82
C CYS A 29 14.99 -9.74 5.34
N GLY A 30 16.31 -9.63 5.24
CA GLY A 30 17.19 -10.78 5.00
C GLY A 30 17.27 -11.65 6.26
N ILE A 31 17.26 -12.96 6.06
CA ILE A 31 17.26 -13.95 7.13
C ILE A 31 18.32 -15.03 6.90
N ASP A 32 18.87 -15.52 8.00
CA ASP A 32 19.74 -16.68 8.07
C ASP A 32 18.90 -17.86 8.56
N VAL A 33 18.75 -18.88 7.72
CA VAL A 33 17.94 -20.08 8.00
C VAL A 33 18.89 -21.22 8.36
N TYR A 34 18.90 -21.61 9.63
CA TYR A 34 19.70 -22.73 10.12
C TYR A 34 18.94 -24.02 9.86
N LEU A 35 19.57 -24.92 9.12
CA LEU A 35 19.01 -26.20 8.69
C LEU A 35 19.70 -27.34 9.42
N ARG A 36 18.94 -28.37 9.75
CA ARG A 36 19.45 -29.64 10.27
C ARG A 36 19.14 -30.76 9.29
N ASP A 37 20.13 -31.56 8.96
CA ASP A 37 19.95 -32.73 8.12
C ASP A 37 19.27 -33.84 8.93
N VAL A 38 18.27 -34.47 8.33
CA VAL A 38 17.49 -35.55 8.93
C VAL A 38 17.52 -36.78 8.02
N PRO A 39 17.23 -37.99 8.56
CA PRO A 39 17.23 -39.22 7.77
C PRO A 39 16.39 -39.10 6.49
N GLY A 40 16.84 -39.76 5.43
CA GLY A 40 16.22 -39.66 4.10
C GLY A 40 16.72 -38.48 3.26
N GLY A 41 17.82 -37.82 3.65
CA GLY A 41 18.45 -36.75 2.87
C GLY A 41 17.66 -35.44 2.86
N ARG A 42 16.72 -35.28 3.80
CA ARG A 42 15.93 -34.05 3.96
C ARG A 42 16.64 -33.08 4.90
N ALA A 43 16.28 -31.81 4.82
CA ALA A 43 16.67 -30.81 5.79
C ALA A 43 15.44 -30.19 6.46
N GLU A 44 15.49 -30.06 7.78
CA GLU A 44 14.49 -29.38 8.59
C GLU A 44 14.99 -27.99 8.99
N VAL A 45 14.10 -27.00 9.00
CA VAL A 45 14.40 -25.68 9.56
C VAL A 45 14.51 -25.79 11.08
N ARG A 46 15.64 -25.35 11.64
CA ARG A 46 15.93 -25.43 13.08
C ARG A 46 15.84 -24.12 13.82
N TYR A 47 16.27 -23.04 13.17
CA TYR A 47 16.26 -21.70 13.70
C TYR A 47 16.25 -20.69 12.54
N ILE A 48 15.64 -19.52 12.75
CA ILE A 48 15.66 -18.42 11.79
C ILE A 48 16.13 -17.17 12.53
N ASP A 49 17.19 -16.55 12.04
CA ASP A 49 17.73 -15.29 12.55
C ASP A 49 17.77 -14.21 11.45
N GLY A 50 18.04 -12.97 11.83
CA GLY A 50 18.27 -11.90 10.86
C GLY A 50 19.65 -12.00 10.22
N ASN A 51 19.73 -11.84 8.89
CA ASN A 51 21.00 -11.72 8.20
C ASN A 51 21.68 -10.40 8.60
N ARG A 52 22.86 -10.50 9.24
CA ARG A 52 23.63 -9.35 9.74
C ARG A 52 24.13 -8.42 8.65
N ASP A 53 24.39 -8.97 7.46
CA ASP A 53 24.93 -8.23 6.32
C ASP A 53 23.83 -7.54 5.49
N HIS A 54 22.57 -7.93 5.69
CA HIS A 54 21.46 -7.41 4.89
C HIS A 54 21.15 -5.94 5.22
N PRO A 55 21.02 -5.04 4.21
CA PRO A 55 21.01 -3.60 4.42
C PRO A 55 19.82 -3.10 5.23
N LEU A 56 18.64 -3.73 5.07
CA LEU A 56 17.41 -3.29 5.73
C LEU A 56 17.37 -3.55 7.23
N ASN A 57 17.70 -4.77 7.66
CA ASN A 57 17.47 -5.21 9.03
C ASN A 57 18.75 -5.39 9.84
N LYS A 58 19.92 -5.48 9.21
CA LYS A 58 21.22 -5.51 9.91
C LYS A 58 21.27 -6.52 11.05
N GLY A 59 20.74 -7.73 10.82
CA GLY A 59 20.67 -8.80 11.81
C GLY A 59 19.44 -8.77 12.73
N VAL A 60 18.67 -7.69 12.78
CA VAL A 60 17.45 -7.64 13.60
C VAL A 60 16.35 -8.51 12.97
N ILE A 61 15.73 -9.36 13.79
CA ILE A 61 14.56 -10.16 13.41
C ILE A 61 13.40 -9.90 14.37
N CYS A 62 12.18 -9.80 13.83
CA CYS A 62 10.97 -9.63 14.64
C CYS A 62 10.36 -11.00 15.01
N GLY A 63 9.46 -11.03 16.00
CA GLY A 63 8.76 -12.27 16.40
C GLY A 63 8.07 -13.00 15.25
N LYS A 64 7.53 -12.27 14.26
CA LYS A 64 6.97 -12.87 13.03
C LYS A 64 8.03 -13.61 12.23
N GLY A 65 9.17 -12.96 11.97
CA GLY A 65 10.28 -13.56 11.22
C GLY A 65 10.83 -14.80 11.93
N ALA A 66 11.12 -14.68 13.23
CA ALA A 66 11.63 -15.80 14.03
C ALA A 66 10.63 -16.98 14.09
N SER A 67 9.32 -16.67 14.09
CA SER A 67 8.26 -17.69 14.06
C SER A 67 8.02 -18.34 12.70
N GLY A 68 8.77 -17.96 11.66
CA GLY A 68 8.59 -18.48 10.29
C GLY A 68 8.63 -20.00 10.19
N ILE A 69 9.27 -20.68 11.15
CA ILE A 69 9.28 -22.14 11.29
C ILE A 69 7.85 -22.69 11.45
N MET A 70 7.07 -22.14 12.37
CA MET A 70 5.70 -22.60 12.62
C MET A 70 4.72 -22.20 11.52
N GLN A 71 5.08 -21.19 10.73
CA GLN A 71 4.37 -20.87 9.50
C GLN A 71 4.61 -21.97 8.45
N HIS A 72 5.87 -22.37 8.28
CA HIS A 72 6.26 -23.45 7.37
C HIS A 72 5.75 -24.83 7.83
N CYS A 73 5.62 -25.09 9.13
CA CYS A 73 5.07 -26.33 9.66
C CYS A 73 3.54 -26.30 9.88
N SER A 74 2.83 -25.34 9.31
CA SER A 74 1.39 -25.18 9.54
C SER A 74 0.58 -26.40 9.04
N PRO A 75 -0.42 -26.87 9.80
CA PRO A 75 -1.36 -27.89 9.35
C PRO A 75 -2.33 -27.37 8.28
N ALA A 76 -2.43 -26.04 8.10
CA ALA A 76 -3.26 -25.43 7.07
C ALA A 76 -2.67 -25.53 5.66
N ARG A 77 -1.44 -26.02 5.51
CA ARG A 77 -0.72 -26.07 4.24
C ARG A 77 -1.47 -26.92 3.21
N LEU A 78 -1.78 -26.34 2.05
CA LEU A 78 -2.37 -27.07 0.92
C LEU A 78 -1.35 -28.09 0.37
N ARG A 79 -1.83 -29.21 -0.18
CA ARG A 79 -0.97 -30.37 -0.48
C ARG A 79 -0.94 -30.81 -1.93
N ALA A 80 -2.02 -30.58 -2.68
CA ALA A 80 -2.17 -30.95 -4.08
C ALA A 80 -3.22 -30.04 -4.74
N PRO A 81 -3.25 -29.93 -6.08
CA PRO A 81 -4.33 -29.24 -6.78
C PRO A 81 -5.69 -29.86 -6.46
N MET A 82 -6.72 -29.02 -6.34
CA MET A 82 -8.05 -29.48 -5.95
C MET A 82 -9.14 -28.88 -6.82
N LYS A 83 -10.14 -29.70 -7.16
CA LYS A 83 -11.35 -29.32 -7.89
C LYS A 83 -12.57 -29.46 -7.01
N ARG A 84 -13.42 -28.43 -6.97
CA ARG A 84 -14.66 -28.46 -6.19
C ARG A 84 -15.62 -29.52 -6.74
N VAL A 85 -16.23 -30.29 -5.84
CA VAL A 85 -17.25 -31.31 -6.16
C VAL A 85 -18.58 -31.10 -5.43
N GLY A 86 -18.65 -30.16 -4.48
CA GLY A 86 -19.86 -29.75 -3.76
C GLY A 86 -20.24 -28.28 -3.95
N PRO A 87 -21.27 -27.78 -3.23
CA PRO A 87 -21.65 -26.37 -3.29
C PRO A 87 -20.56 -25.45 -2.71
N ARG A 88 -20.43 -24.22 -3.25
CA ARG A 88 -19.46 -23.23 -2.74
C ARG A 88 -19.68 -22.97 -1.26
N GLY A 89 -18.60 -22.98 -0.49
CA GLY A 89 -18.59 -22.82 0.96
C GLY A 89 -18.64 -24.15 1.73
N SER A 90 -18.95 -25.29 1.11
CA SER A 90 -18.93 -26.60 1.80
C SER A 90 -17.51 -27.09 2.09
N GLY A 91 -16.55 -26.72 1.22
CA GLY A 91 -15.19 -27.23 1.28
C GLY A 91 -15.07 -28.67 0.78
N GLU A 92 -15.99 -29.14 -0.07
CA GLU A 92 -15.93 -30.46 -0.70
C GLU A 92 -15.11 -30.42 -2.00
N PHE A 93 -13.94 -31.06 -1.96
CA PHE A 93 -12.97 -31.07 -3.04
C PHE A 93 -12.53 -32.50 -3.40
N GLN A 94 -12.17 -32.68 -4.65
CA GLN A 94 -11.41 -33.82 -5.15
C GLN A 94 -9.97 -33.36 -5.46
N GLU A 95 -8.97 -34.07 -4.92
CA GLU A 95 -7.58 -33.88 -5.35
C GLU A 95 -7.42 -34.33 -6.82
N ILE A 96 -6.73 -33.51 -7.60
CA ILE A 96 -6.48 -33.74 -9.03
C ILE A 96 -5.00 -33.53 -9.34
N THR A 97 -4.54 -34.02 -10.48
CA THR A 97 -3.16 -33.82 -10.92
C THR A 97 -2.91 -32.38 -11.38
N TRP A 98 -1.64 -31.93 -11.36
CA TRP A 98 -1.26 -30.65 -11.94
C TRP A 98 -1.63 -30.53 -13.42
N GLU A 99 -1.50 -31.60 -14.21
CA GLU A 99 -1.84 -31.55 -15.63
C GLU A 99 -3.34 -31.32 -15.84
N GLU A 100 -4.19 -31.98 -15.04
CA GLU A 100 -5.63 -31.75 -15.06
C GLU A 100 -5.97 -30.31 -14.63
N ALA A 101 -5.36 -29.83 -13.53
CA ALA A 101 -5.60 -28.49 -13.01
C ALA A 101 -5.21 -27.40 -14.03
N LEU A 102 -4.04 -27.51 -14.65
CA LEU A 102 -3.57 -26.58 -15.66
C LEU A 102 -4.37 -26.68 -16.95
N SER A 103 -4.83 -27.87 -17.33
CA SER A 103 -5.73 -28.06 -18.48
C SER A 103 -7.05 -27.34 -18.25
N LEU A 104 -7.67 -27.48 -17.07
CA LEU A 104 -8.91 -26.78 -16.72
C LEU A 104 -8.72 -25.26 -16.71
N ALA A 105 -7.65 -24.76 -16.08
CA ALA A 105 -7.34 -23.34 -16.03
C ALA A 105 -7.10 -22.76 -17.44
N THR A 106 -6.35 -23.49 -18.28
CA THR A 106 -6.08 -23.12 -19.68
C THR A 106 -7.36 -23.14 -20.52
N GLU A 107 -8.25 -24.12 -20.34
CA GLU A 107 -9.53 -24.20 -21.04
C GLU A 107 -10.43 -23.00 -20.69
N TRP A 108 -10.63 -22.74 -19.40
CA TRP A 108 -11.52 -21.68 -18.93
C TRP A 108 -11.02 -20.30 -19.37
N MET A 109 -9.75 -20.00 -19.14
CA MET A 109 -9.17 -18.70 -19.52
C MET A 109 -8.93 -18.60 -21.03
N GLY A 110 -8.63 -19.72 -21.72
CA GLY A 110 -8.46 -19.75 -23.16
C GLY A 110 -9.75 -19.40 -23.91
N LYS A 111 -10.91 -19.89 -23.42
CA LYS A 111 -12.22 -19.47 -23.95
C LYS A 111 -12.43 -17.97 -23.80
N VAL A 112 -12.14 -17.42 -22.63
CA VAL A 112 -12.26 -15.98 -22.34
C VAL A 112 -11.34 -15.17 -23.27
N ARG A 113 -10.07 -15.56 -23.41
CA ARG A 113 -9.10 -14.89 -24.28
C ARG A 113 -9.56 -14.84 -25.75
N LYS A 114 -10.16 -15.92 -26.24
CA LYS A 114 -10.67 -16.04 -27.61
C LYS A 114 -11.96 -15.26 -27.89
N THR A 115 -12.69 -14.86 -26.84
CA THR A 115 -14.03 -14.28 -27.00
C THR A 115 -14.13 -12.85 -26.47
N ASP A 116 -13.86 -12.63 -25.19
CA ASP A 116 -13.86 -11.31 -24.57
C ASP A 116 -12.91 -11.31 -23.36
N PRO A 117 -11.66 -10.81 -23.52
CA PRO A 117 -10.69 -10.76 -22.43
C PRO A 117 -11.17 -10.02 -21.17
N LYS A 118 -12.19 -9.16 -21.25
CA LYS A 118 -12.81 -8.49 -20.09
C LYS A 118 -13.44 -9.48 -19.12
N ARG A 119 -13.84 -10.66 -19.58
CA ARG A 119 -14.49 -11.69 -18.76
C ARG A 119 -13.52 -12.42 -17.82
N LEU A 120 -12.22 -12.13 -17.87
CA LEU A 120 -11.23 -12.57 -16.87
C LEU A 120 -10.98 -11.43 -15.88
N ALA A 121 -11.31 -11.63 -14.60
CA ALA A 121 -10.85 -10.76 -13.52
C ALA A 121 -9.67 -11.41 -12.80
N PHE A 122 -8.47 -10.81 -12.89
CA PHE A 122 -7.25 -11.33 -12.25
C PHE A 122 -6.74 -10.34 -11.20
N PHE A 123 -6.99 -10.63 -9.92
CA PHE A 123 -6.61 -9.73 -8.82
C PHE A 123 -5.73 -10.43 -7.80
N THR A 124 -4.72 -9.72 -7.32
CA THR A 124 -3.73 -10.29 -6.42
C THR A 124 -3.74 -9.57 -5.07
N GLY A 125 -3.69 -10.35 -4.00
CA GLY A 125 -3.55 -9.86 -2.64
C GLY A 125 -2.11 -9.44 -2.38
N ARG A 126 -1.43 -10.07 -1.42
CA ARG A 126 -0.11 -9.60 -0.97
C ARG A 126 1.08 -9.91 -1.89
N ASP A 127 0.81 -10.11 -3.17
CA ASP A 127 1.78 -10.28 -4.26
C ASP A 127 3.02 -9.35 -4.17
N GLN A 128 4.21 -9.96 -4.22
CA GLN A 128 5.53 -9.32 -4.30
C GLN A 128 6.17 -9.47 -5.69
N SER A 129 5.41 -9.96 -6.67
CA SER A 129 5.80 -10.20 -8.05
C SER A 129 4.92 -9.42 -9.03
N GLN A 130 4.53 -8.17 -8.68
CA GLN A 130 3.57 -7.38 -9.46
C GLN A 130 4.09 -7.04 -10.87
N SER A 131 5.42 -7.00 -11.03
CA SER A 131 6.06 -6.87 -12.34
C SER A 131 5.77 -8.06 -13.26
N LEU A 132 5.75 -9.30 -12.74
CA LEU A 132 5.36 -10.50 -13.47
C LEU A 132 3.84 -10.59 -13.65
N THR A 133 3.05 -10.47 -12.57
CA THR A 133 1.60 -10.68 -12.63
C THR A 133 0.92 -9.63 -13.51
N GLY A 134 1.36 -8.37 -13.44
CA GLY A 134 0.90 -7.30 -14.32
C GLY A 134 1.37 -7.48 -15.76
N PHE A 135 2.59 -8.00 -15.99
CA PHE A 135 3.05 -8.35 -17.34
C PHE A 135 2.21 -9.48 -17.93
N TRP A 136 1.94 -10.54 -17.16
CA TRP A 136 1.09 -11.65 -17.59
C TRP A 136 -0.32 -11.19 -17.95
N ALA A 137 -0.97 -10.40 -17.08
CA ALA A 137 -2.32 -9.87 -17.33
C ALA A 137 -2.38 -9.00 -18.60
N MET A 138 -1.35 -8.17 -18.79
CA MET A 138 -1.24 -7.30 -19.96
C MET A 138 -1.09 -8.14 -21.24
N LYS A 139 -0.32 -9.23 -21.19
CA LYS A 139 -0.16 -10.15 -22.33
C LYS A 139 -1.39 -11.01 -22.57
N PHE A 140 -2.17 -11.31 -21.54
CA PHE A 140 -3.49 -11.93 -21.67
C PHE A 140 -4.51 -11.00 -22.34
N GLY A 141 -4.40 -9.68 -22.17
CA GLY A 141 -5.32 -8.71 -22.78
C GLY A 141 -6.50 -8.31 -21.89
N THR A 142 -6.57 -8.76 -20.64
CA THR A 142 -7.66 -8.38 -19.73
C THR A 142 -7.41 -6.98 -19.15
N PRO A 143 -8.39 -6.06 -19.12
CA PRO A 143 -8.26 -4.80 -18.39
C PRO A 143 -8.40 -4.98 -16.87
N ASN A 144 -8.88 -6.13 -16.41
CA ASN A 144 -9.30 -6.38 -15.03
C ASN A 144 -8.15 -6.95 -14.21
N PHE A 145 -7.14 -6.11 -13.98
CA PHE A 145 -6.00 -6.41 -13.14
C PHE A 145 -5.70 -5.28 -12.15
N ALA A 146 -5.51 -5.67 -10.90
CA ALA A 146 -4.85 -4.85 -9.88
C ALA A 146 -4.36 -5.74 -8.72
N ALA A 147 -3.34 -5.25 -8.01
CA ALA A 147 -2.97 -5.79 -6.72
C ALA A 147 -3.77 -5.09 -5.58
N HIS A 148 -3.55 -5.52 -4.35
CA HIS A 148 -4.20 -4.99 -3.14
C HIS A 148 -4.04 -3.50 -2.79
N GLY A 149 -3.41 -2.68 -3.62
CA GLY A 149 -3.07 -1.29 -3.27
C GLY A 149 -4.29 -0.44 -2.90
N GLY A 150 -5.44 -0.67 -3.56
CA GLY A 150 -6.72 0.00 -3.29
C GLY A 150 -7.29 -0.20 -1.87
N PHE A 151 -6.87 -1.25 -1.15
CA PHE A 151 -7.21 -1.43 0.27
C PHE A 151 -6.03 -1.27 1.23
N CYS A 152 -4.83 -1.06 0.70
CA CYS A 152 -3.63 -0.85 1.49
C CYS A 152 -3.43 0.63 1.81
N SER A 153 -2.93 1.41 0.84
CA SER A 153 -2.45 2.77 1.10
C SER A 153 -2.22 3.62 -0.17
N VAL A 154 -3.05 3.44 -1.22
CA VAL A 154 -2.89 4.19 -2.48
C VAL A 154 -3.05 5.71 -2.32
N ASN A 155 -3.87 6.21 -1.39
CA ASN A 155 -3.95 7.64 -1.06
C ASN A 155 -2.60 8.21 -0.64
N MET A 156 -1.80 7.48 0.13
CA MET A 156 -0.43 7.91 0.50
C MET A 156 0.49 7.94 -0.72
N ALA A 157 0.47 6.87 -1.51
CA ALA A 157 1.32 6.77 -2.71
C ALA A 157 0.94 7.84 -3.76
N ALA A 158 -0.34 7.93 -4.13
CA ALA A 158 -0.84 8.88 -5.12
C ALA A 158 -0.73 10.31 -4.63
N GLY A 159 -1.14 10.60 -3.38
CA GLY A 159 -1.02 11.94 -2.81
C GLY A 159 0.42 12.47 -2.84
N GLY A 160 1.40 11.62 -2.51
CA GLY A 160 2.80 11.96 -2.63
C GLY A 160 3.30 12.05 -4.08
N LEU A 161 3.00 11.07 -4.93
CA LEU A 161 3.48 11.02 -6.32
C LEU A 161 2.97 12.17 -7.18
N TYR A 162 1.74 12.65 -6.95
CA TYR A 162 1.21 13.84 -7.60
C TYR A 162 1.73 15.15 -7.01
N THR A 163 2.31 15.13 -5.81
CA THR A 163 2.78 16.34 -5.12
C THR A 163 4.28 16.53 -5.23
N PHE A 164 5.11 15.50 -5.01
CA PHE A 164 6.57 15.65 -4.94
C PHE A 164 7.34 14.44 -5.50
N GLY A 165 6.67 13.51 -6.19
CA GLY A 165 7.33 12.43 -6.92
C GLY A 165 7.84 11.29 -6.03
N GLY A 166 7.39 11.21 -4.77
CA GLY A 166 7.64 10.09 -3.87
C GLY A 166 6.50 9.96 -2.87
N ALA A 167 6.71 9.23 -1.78
CA ALA A 167 5.79 9.12 -0.65
C ALA A 167 6.58 8.62 0.57
N PHE A 168 5.93 8.25 1.66
CA PHE A 168 6.59 7.57 2.79
C PHE A 168 6.81 6.07 2.52
N TRP A 169 7.65 5.41 3.33
CA TRP A 169 7.90 3.95 3.36
C TRP A 169 8.64 3.37 2.16
N GLU A 170 7.94 2.77 1.19
CA GLU A 170 8.58 2.11 0.01
C GLU A 170 9.27 3.14 -0.91
N PHE A 171 8.97 4.43 -0.72
CA PHE A 171 9.41 5.53 -1.57
C PHE A 171 10.50 6.38 -0.90
N GLY A 172 10.66 6.27 0.42
CA GLY A 172 11.56 7.10 1.20
C GLY A 172 11.39 6.90 2.70
N ASP A 173 12.38 7.36 3.45
CA ASP A 173 12.42 7.26 4.91
C ASP A 173 12.90 8.58 5.54
N PRO A 174 12.57 8.82 6.82
CA PRO A 174 13.24 9.83 7.62
C PRO A 174 14.76 9.70 7.58
N ASP A 175 15.47 10.82 7.59
CA ASP A 175 16.91 10.83 7.83
C ASP A 175 17.18 10.47 9.29
N TRP A 176 17.27 9.16 9.54
CA TRP A 176 17.49 8.61 10.87
C TRP A 176 18.80 9.06 11.49
N GLU A 177 19.75 9.63 10.75
CA GLU A 177 21.05 10.10 11.28
C GLU A 177 21.02 11.55 11.75
N HIS A 178 20.18 12.39 11.15
CA HIS A 178 20.23 13.85 11.37
C HIS A 178 18.91 14.44 11.87
N THR A 179 17.80 13.71 11.83
CA THR A 179 16.50 14.21 12.33
C THR A 179 16.61 14.60 13.81
N LYS A 180 16.03 15.75 14.17
CA LYS A 180 15.89 16.26 15.54
C LYS A 180 14.45 16.29 16.03
N TYR A 181 13.47 16.43 15.12
CA TYR A 181 12.04 16.40 15.44
C TYR A 181 11.32 15.49 14.45
N PHE A 182 10.71 14.41 14.95
CA PHE A 182 10.08 13.39 14.13
C PHE A 182 8.58 13.33 14.40
N LEU A 183 7.76 13.49 13.35
CA LEU A 183 6.30 13.37 13.43
C LEU A 183 5.80 12.07 12.80
N LEU A 184 5.01 11.31 13.55
CA LEU A 184 4.49 10.00 13.15
C LEU A 184 2.94 10.06 13.05
N PHE A 185 2.40 10.04 11.84
CA PHE A 185 0.97 10.19 11.56
C PHE A 185 0.28 8.86 11.22
N GLY A 186 -0.62 8.39 12.08
CA GLY A 186 -1.49 7.25 11.79
C GLY A 186 -0.74 5.94 11.48
N VAL A 187 0.43 5.74 12.08
CA VAL A 187 1.30 4.58 11.83
C VAL A 187 1.05 3.47 12.87
N ALA A 188 0.78 2.26 12.38
CA ALA A 188 0.70 1.05 13.19
C ALA A 188 2.06 0.33 13.27
N GLU A 189 2.27 -0.39 14.35
CA GLU A 189 3.52 -1.10 14.71
C GLU A 189 3.93 -2.28 13.80
N ASP A 190 3.03 -2.81 12.98
CA ASP A 190 3.37 -3.80 11.96
C ASP A 190 4.02 -3.16 10.73
N HIS A 191 3.80 -1.86 10.55
CA HIS A 191 4.26 -1.11 9.40
C HIS A 191 5.75 -0.82 9.49
N ALA A 192 6.47 -1.11 8.39
CA ALA A 192 7.92 -0.93 8.28
C ALA A 192 8.68 -1.39 9.56
N SER A 193 8.26 -2.54 10.12
CA SER A 193 8.59 -3.03 11.47
C SER A 193 10.05 -2.76 11.88
N ASN A 194 11.02 -3.46 11.27
CA ASN A 194 12.40 -3.38 11.74
C ASN A 194 13.07 -2.04 11.36
N PRO A 195 12.93 -1.52 10.12
CA PRO A 195 13.52 -0.22 9.76
C PRO A 195 13.09 0.93 10.68
N ILE A 196 11.79 1.10 10.96
CA ILE A 196 11.31 2.17 11.85
C ILE A 196 11.76 1.94 13.30
N LYS A 197 11.80 0.70 13.79
CA LYS A 197 12.31 0.40 15.16
C LYS A 197 13.77 0.82 15.32
N ILE A 198 14.60 0.47 14.34
CA ILE A 198 16.02 0.87 14.32
C ILE A 198 16.12 2.39 14.24
N GLY A 199 15.32 3.03 13.37
CA GLY A 199 15.26 4.48 13.22
C GLY A 199 14.89 5.20 14.51
N ILE A 200 13.77 4.82 15.15
CA ILE A 200 13.32 5.36 16.45
C ILE A 200 14.38 5.14 17.53
N GLY A 201 15.05 3.98 17.55
CA GLY A 201 16.17 3.71 18.45
C GLY A 201 17.28 4.76 18.33
N LYS A 202 17.76 5.00 17.11
CA LYS A 202 18.76 6.03 16.82
C LYS A 202 18.32 7.44 17.21
N LEU A 203 17.06 7.79 16.93
CA LEU A 203 16.50 9.09 17.30
C LEU A 203 16.52 9.28 18.82
N LYS A 204 16.10 8.27 19.58
CA LYS A 204 16.10 8.32 21.04
C LYS A 204 17.50 8.37 21.64
N GLU A 205 18.45 7.62 21.10
CA GLU A 205 19.85 7.66 21.55
C GLU A 205 20.47 9.06 21.43
N ARG A 206 20.05 9.83 20.41
CA ARG A 206 20.50 11.21 20.19
C ARG A 206 19.63 12.28 20.86
N GLY A 207 18.53 11.90 21.51
CA GLY A 207 17.61 12.84 22.14
C GLY A 207 16.71 13.63 21.17
N ALA A 208 16.47 13.12 19.96
CA ALA A 208 15.50 13.71 19.05
C ALA A 208 14.06 13.55 19.61
N LYS A 209 13.22 14.58 19.48
CA LYS A 209 11.83 14.55 19.94
C LYS A 209 10.95 13.78 18.95
N ILE A 210 10.17 12.84 19.47
CA ILE A 210 9.22 12.03 18.70
C ILE A 210 7.79 12.40 19.10
N VAL A 211 7.01 12.90 18.13
CA VAL A 211 5.58 13.22 18.30
C VAL A 211 4.74 12.24 17.49
N SER A 212 3.87 11.52 18.18
CA SER A 212 2.91 10.59 17.59
C SER A 212 1.54 11.24 17.48
N ILE A 213 0.97 11.28 16.27
CA ILE A 213 -0.38 11.74 15.97
C ILE A 213 -1.19 10.51 15.60
N ASN A 214 -1.97 10.01 16.57
CA ASN A 214 -2.68 8.75 16.44
C ASN A 214 -3.85 8.70 17.43
N PRO A 215 -5.04 8.22 17.07
CA PRO A 215 -6.14 8.02 18.03
C PRO A 215 -5.81 7.03 19.15
N VAL A 216 -4.80 6.18 18.98
CA VAL A 216 -4.45 5.06 19.89
C VAL A 216 -2.95 5.07 20.20
N ARG A 217 -2.63 4.91 21.49
CA ARG A 217 -1.27 4.94 22.04
C ARG A 217 -0.71 3.54 22.29
N THR A 218 -0.40 2.82 21.22
CA THR A 218 0.24 1.49 21.22
C THR A 218 1.50 1.48 20.36
N GLY A 219 2.38 0.49 20.55
CA GLY A 219 3.55 0.29 19.69
C GLY A 219 4.49 1.50 19.63
N TYR A 220 4.74 2.01 18.42
CA TYR A 220 5.56 3.22 18.22
C TYR A 220 4.99 4.44 18.97
N ASN A 221 3.67 4.53 19.06
CA ASN A 221 2.98 5.63 19.72
C ASN A 221 3.15 5.57 21.26
N ALA A 222 3.39 4.38 21.81
CA ALA A 222 3.66 4.21 23.25
C ALA A 222 5.07 4.66 23.65
N VAL A 223 6.04 4.65 22.73
CA VAL A 223 7.42 5.09 22.98
C VAL A 223 7.69 6.52 22.52
N ALA A 224 6.73 7.20 21.88
CA ALA A 224 6.85 8.62 21.54
C ALA A 224 6.95 9.49 22.80
N ASP A 225 7.67 10.62 22.68
CA ASP A 225 7.85 11.59 23.77
C ASP A 225 6.56 12.40 23.98
N GLU A 226 5.80 12.61 22.91
CA GLU A 226 4.46 13.21 22.95
C GLU A 226 3.47 12.37 22.13
N TRP A 227 2.30 12.08 22.71
CA TRP A 227 1.17 11.46 22.02
C TRP A 227 0.02 12.47 21.88
N VAL A 228 -0.41 12.69 20.65
CA VAL A 228 -1.52 13.55 20.26
C VAL A 228 -2.69 12.66 19.82
N GLY A 229 -3.66 12.50 20.71
CA GLY A 229 -4.85 11.64 20.55
C GLY A 229 -5.89 12.20 19.59
N VAL A 230 -5.52 12.44 18.34
CA VAL A 230 -6.41 13.02 17.30
C VAL A 230 -7.67 12.20 17.07
N ARG A 231 -8.81 12.86 16.82
CA ARG A 231 -10.04 12.20 16.36
C ARG A 231 -9.83 11.65 14.94
N PRO A 232 -10.16 10.36 14.66
CA PRO A 232 -9.94 9.78 13.33
C PRO A 232 -10.54 10.65 12.23
N SER A 233 -9.87 10.69 11.07
CA SER A 233 -10.19 11.49 9.87
C SER A 233 -10.00 13.01 9.95
N THR A 234 -9.63 13.56 11.11
CA THR A 234 -9.47 15.02 11.31
C THR A 234 -8.01 15.48 11.25
N ASP A 235 -7.08 14.58 10.90
CA ASP A 235 -5.66 14.86 10.74
C ASP A 235 -5.39 16.00 9.75
N GLY A 236 -6.20 16.11 8.69
CA GLY A 236 -6.11 17.20 7.72
C GLY A 236 -6.40 18.58 8.35
N LEU A 237 -7.35 18.68 9.28
CA LEU A 237 -7.60 19.92 10.04
C LEU A 237 -6.40 20.27 10.93
N PHE A 238 -5.86 19.28 11.64
CA PHE A 238 -4.68 19.48 12.48
C PHE A 238 -3.48 19.99 11.65
N VAL A 239 -3.18 19.33 10.52
CA VAL A 239 -2.11 19.73 9.61
C VAL A 239 -2.38 21.11 9.00
N GLY A 240 -3.63 21.39 8.60
CA GLY A 240 -4.04 22.70 8.10
C GLY A 240 -3.79 23.81 9.12
N ALA A 241 -4.05 23.56 10.41
CA ALA A 241 -3.77 24.51 11.47
C ALA A 241 -2.27 24.69 11.78
N LEU A 242 -1.46 23.63 11.63
CA LEU A 242 -0.01 23.79 11.65
C LEU A 242 0.46 24.69 10.49
N ILE A 243 -0.05 24.46 9.28
CA ILE A 243 0.27 25.28 8.10
C ILE A 243 -0.18 26.74 8.31
N HIS A 244 -1.38 26.96 8.85
CA HIS A 244 -1.90 28.29 9.22
C HIS A 244 -0.91 29.02 10.11
N GLU A 245 -0.45 28.39 11.20
CA GLU A 245 0.50 29.01 12.13
C GLU A 245 1.85 29.31 11.48
N LEU A 246 2.35 28.45 10.58
CA LEU A 246 3.59 28.70 9.83
C LEU A 246 3.45 29.90 8.88
N PHE A 247 2.33 30.05 8.18
CA PHE A 247 2.06 31.24 7.36
C PHE A 247 1.90 32.50 8.22
N ARG A 248 1.11 32.43 9.30
CA ARG A 248 0.83 33.56 10.20
C ARG A 248 2.11 34.10 10.85
N THR A 249 3.03 33.20 11.22
CA THR A 249 4.31 33.55 11.84
C THR A 249 5.45 33.74 10.83
N ARG A 250 5.18 33.55 9.53
CA ARG A 250 6.16 33.67 8.42
C ARG A 250 7.35 32.71 8.57
N GLN A 251 7.11 31.52 9.13
CA GLN A 251 8.10 30.47 9.32
C GLN A 251 7.96 29.43 8.20
N ILE A 252 8.31 29.83 6.98
CA ILE A 252 8.30 28.99 5.78
C ILE A 252 9.56 29.26 4.95
N ASP A 253 10.04 28.25 4.22
CA ASP A 253 11.27 28.35 3.42
C ASP A 253 10.98 28.92 2.02
N LEU A 254 10.90 30.25 1.90
CA LEU A 254 10.55 30.91 0.63
C LEU A 254 11.54 30.59 -0.50
N ASP A 255 12.83 30.52 -0.21
CA ASP A 255 13.83 30.25 -1.24
C ASP A 255 13.74 28.81 -1.75
N TYR A 256 13.39 27.86 -0.89
CA TYR A 256 13.09 26.48 -1.27
C TYR A 256 11.82 26.40 -2.12
N LEU A 257 10.76 27.11 -1.70
CA LEU A 257 9.50 27.16 -2.43
C LEU A 257 9.66 27.74 -3.83
N ILE A 258 10.40 28.84 -3.97
CA ILE A 258 10.68 29.47 -5.27
C ILE A 258 11.45 28.52 -6.20
N ARG A 259 12.45 27.79 -5.66
CA ARG A 259 13.36 26.97 -6.48
C ARG A 259 12.76 25.63 -6.89
N TYR A 260 12.10 24.92 -5.99
CA TYR A 260 11.79 23.51 -6.18
C TYR A 260 10.30 23.21 -6.36
N THR A 261 9.45 24.24 -6.36
CA THR A 261 7.99 24.06 -6.39
C THR A 261 7.33 24.92 -7.46
N ASN A 262 6.04 24.69 -7.68
CA ASN A 262 5.22 25.55 -8.51
C ASN A 262 4.62 26.77 -7.78
N ALA A 263 5.09 27.12 -6.57
CA ALA A 263 4.69 28.33 -5.84
C ALA A 263 4.72 29.63 -6.70
N PRO A 264 5.72 29.87 -7.56
CA PRO A 264 5.76 31.09 -8.38
C PRO A 264 4.99 30.99 -9.70
N TRP A 265 4.45 29.83 -10.05
CA TRP A 265 3.74 29.65 -11.31
C TRP A 265 2.41 30.40 -11.29
N LEU A 266 2.09 31.06 -12.39
CA LEU A 266 0.85 31.80 -12.56
C LEU A 266 -0.30 30.87 -12.95
N VAL A 267 -1.40 30.97 -12.21
CA VAL A 267 -2.67 30.27 -12.43
C VAL A 267 -3.65 31.26 -13.05
N ILE A 268 -4.27 30.88 -14.17
CA ILE A 268 -5.26 31.70 -14.87
C ILE A 268 -6.50 31.85 -13.97
N ASP A 269 -6.92 33.09 -13.78
CA ASP A 269 -8.05 33.51 -12.95
C ASP A 269 -9.13 34.05 -13.87
N ALA A 270 -9.87 33.14 -14.51
CA ALA A 270 -10.84 33.46 -15.54
C ALA A 270 -12.11 32.60 -15.39
N PRO A 271 -12.90 32.82 -14.31
CA PRO A 271 -14.06 32.00 -13.99
C PRO A 271 -15.02 31.83 -15.17
N GLY A 272 -15.49 30.60 -15.39
CA GLY A 272 -16.42 30.24 -16.47
C GLY A 272 -15.76 29.96 -17.82
N THR A 273 -14.43 30.01 -17.91
CA THR A 273 -13.68 29.64 -19.12
C THR A 273 -13.05 28.24 -18.99
N ALA A 274 -12.74 27.63 -20.14
CA ALA A 274 -12.11 26.29 -20.19
C ALA A 274 -10.66 26.27 -19.66
N GLU A 275 -10.07 27.44 -19.41
CA GLU A 275 -8.70 27.58 -18.92
C GLU A 275 -8.63 28.08 -17.47
N ASP A 276 -9.78 28.28 -16.82
CA ASP A 276 -9.85 28.71 -15.41
C ASP A 276 -9.09 27.74 -14.50
N GLY A 277 -8.18 28.28 -13.69
CA GLY A 277 -7.37 27.51 -12.77
C GLY A 277 -6.25 26.68 -13.42
N LEU A 278 -6.03 26.76 -14.74
CA LEU A 278 -4.86 26.14 -15.38
C LEU A 278 -3.62 27.03 -15.25
N PHE A 279 -2.42 26.45 -15.37
CA PHE A 279 -1.21 27.26 -15.40
C PHE A 279 -1.14 28.07 -16.70
N ALA A 280 -0.81 29.36 -16.59
CA ALA A 280 -0.44 30.19 -17.74
C ALA A 280 0.86 29.64 -18.34
N ARG A 281 0.91 29.49 -19.66
CA ARG A 281 2.05 28.91 -20.38
C ARG A 281 2.54 29.79 -21.51
N ASP A 282 3.85 29.74 -21.77
CA ASP A 282 4.46 30.34 -22.96
C ASP A 282 4.19 29.49 -24.22
N ALA A 283 4.71 29.93 -25.37
CA ALA A 283 4.53 29.25 -26.65
C ALA A 283 5.15 27.83 -26.67
N GLU A 284 6.16 27.60 -25.84
CA GLU A 284 6.85 26.33 -25.65
C GLU A 284 6.17 25.43 -24.61
N GLY A 285 5.07 25.89 -24.00
CA GLY A 285 4.30 25.14 -23.00
C GLY A 285 4.88 25.19 -21.58
N ASN A 286 5.89 25.99 -21.32
CA ASN A 286 6.43 26.17 -19.97
C ASN A 286 5.49 27.02 -19.13
N PRO A 287 5.30 26.68 -17.85
CA PRO A 287 4.53 27.51 -16.94
C PRO A 287 5.21 28.87 -16.79
N MET A 288 4.43 29.94 -16.66
CA MET A 288 4.93 31.30 -16.56
C MET A 288 4.99 31.77 -15.10
N ALA A 289 5.95 32.66 -14.80
CA ALA A 289 6.10 33.35 -13.52
C ALA A 289 6.39 34.84 -13.77
N TRP A 290 6.21 35.71 -12.77
CA TRP A 290 6.55 37.13 -12.87
C TRP A 290 7.92 37.41 -12.22
N SER A 291 8.89 37.82 -13.02
CA SER A 291 10.20 38.27 -12.53
C SER A 291 10.10 39.70 -12.00
N ARG A 292 10.61 39.93 -10.79
CA ARG A 292 10.73 41.28 -10.21
C ARG A 292 11.88 42.06 -10.85
N ASP A 293 12.96 41.38 -11.19
CA ASP A 293 14.17 42.04 -11.68
C ASP A 293 14.02 42.47 -13.13
N ALA A 294 13.36 41.64 -13.95
CA ALA A 294 13.09 41.94 -15.36
C ALA A 294 11.77 42.73 -15.56
N ASP A 295 10.96 42.85 -14.51
CA ASP A 295 9.58 43.36 -14.55
C ASP A 295 8.76 42.78 -15.71
N ALA A 296 8.88 41.47 -15.89
CA ALA A 296 8.36 40.76 -17.05
C ALA A 296 7.99 39.32 -16.73
N LEU A 297 7.19 38.74 -17.63
CA LEU A 297 6.90 37.32 -17.62
C LEU A 297 8.14 36.51 -18.03
N VAL A 298 8.42 35.46 -17.27
CA VAL A 298 9.52 34.52 -17.51
C VAL A 298 9.03 33.09 -17.35
N SER A 299 9.81 32.12 -17.81
CA SER A 299 9.54 30.71 -17.52
C SER A 299 9.67 30.44 -16.03
N GLY A 300 8.63 29.88 -15.42
CA GLY A 300 8.62 29.41 -14.03
C GLY A 300 9.50 28.17 -13.78
N LYS A 301 10.15 27.64 -14.82
CA LYS A 301 11.18 26.60 -14.72
C LYS A 301 12.62 27.16 -14.75
N ALA A 302 12.78 28.48 -14.95
CA ALA A 302 14.09 29.10 -14.92
C ALA A 302 14.74 28.92 -13.54
N GLY A 303 16.07 28.81 -13.50
CA GLY A 303 16.75 28.49 -12.25
C GLY A 303 16.94 29.68 -11.31
N ASP A 304 17.22 30.87 -11.83
CA ASP A 304 17.50 32.08 -11.02
C ASP A 304 16.28 32.99 -11.09
N LEU A 305 15.32 32.70 -10.21
CA LEU A 305 14.03 33.38 -10.18
C LEU A 305 13.94 34.33 -8.98
N SER A 306 14.15 35.62 -9.21
CA SER A 306 13.62 36.68 -8.34
C SER A 306 12.18 36.96 -8.74
N VAL A 307 11.23 36.32 -8.06
CA VAL A 307 9.81 36.29 -8.48
C VAL A 307 8.88 36.97 -7.49
N ALA A 308 7.78 37.48 -8.02
CA ALA A 308 6.67 37.94 -7.20
C ALA A 308 5.76 36.75 -6.84
N LEU A 309 5.65 36.46 -5.55
CA LEU A 309 4.80 35.39 -5.03
C LEU A 309 3.35 35.85 -4.75
N THR A 310 3.08 37.14 -4.93
CA THR A 310 1.76 37.74 -4.74
C THR A 310 1.45 38.82 -5.78
N GLY A 311 0.18 39.12 -5.91
CA GLY A 311 -0.42 40.07 -6.81
C GLY A 311 -0.83 39.42 -8.12
N ALA A 312 -2.05 39.73 -8.57
CA ALA A 312 -2.49 39.36 -9.90
C ALA A 312 -1.65 40.04 -11.00
N ARG A 313 -1.55 39.39 -12.16
CA ARG A 313 -0.92 39.88 -13.38
C ARG A 313 -1.89 39.78 -14.55
N VAL A 314 -1.72 40.66 -15.52
CA VAL A 314 -2.42 40.60 -16.80
C VAL A 314 -1.47 39.94 -17.79
N LEU A 315 -1.92 38.84 -18.39
CA LEU A 315 -1.21 38.10 -19.43
C LEU A 315 -1.26 38.87 -20.77
N PRO A 316 -0.39 38.57 -21.75
CA PRO A 316 -0.37 39.28 -23.02
C PRO A 316 -1.68 39.25 -23.81
N ASP A 317 -2.50 38.23 -23.57
CA ASP A 317 -3.83 38.06 -24.17
C ASP A 317 -4.98 38.71 -23.36
N GLY A 318 -4.65 39.46 -22.31
CA GLY A 318 -5.60 40.19 -21.47
C GLY A 318 -6.20 39.38 -20.31
N ARG A 319 -5.94 38.07 -20.21
CA ARG A 319 -6.42 37.26 -19.08
C ARG A 319 -5.69 37.64 -17.80
N ARG A 320 -6.37 37.49 -16.66
CA ARG A 320 -5.78 37.68 -15.32
C ARG A 320 -5.19 36.37 -14.83
N ALA A 321 -4.06 36.42 -14.12
CA ALA A 321 -3.46 35.26 -13.48
C ALA A 321 -2.85 35.60 -12.12
N ARG A 322 -2.81 34.63 -11.19
CA ARG A 322 -2.30 34.78 -9.82
C ARG A 322 -1.26 33.71 -9.49
N PRO A 323 -0.19 34.00 -8.74
CA PRO A 323 0.76 32.96 -8.31
C PRO A 323 0.10 31.90 -7.43
N VAL A 324 0.54 30.64 -7.53
CA VAL A 324 0.11 29.54 -6.64
C VAL A 324 0.29 29.90 -5.16
N PHE A 325 1.39 30.56 -4.81
CA PHE A 325 1.68 30.97 -3.43
C PHE A 325 0.58 31.88 -2.85
N GLU A 326 0.05 32.82 -3.63
CA GLU A 326 -1.05 33.69 -3.22
C GLU A 326 -2.32 32.86 -2.92
N LEU A 327 -2.70 31.97 -3.82
CA LEU A 327 -3.86 31.07 -3.64
C LEU A 327 -3.72 30.16 -2.41
N MET A 328 -2.49 29.72 -2.12
CA MET A 328 -2.19 28.95 -0.91
C MET A 328 -2.32 29.79 0.35
N ALA A 329 -1.70 30.97 0.36
CA ALA A 329 -1.75 31.87 1.52
C ALA A 329 -3.20 32.27 1.84
N GLU A 330 -4.01 32.59 0.82
CA GLU A 330 -5.45 32.86 0.97
C GLU A 330 -6.19 31.69 1.64
N ARG A 331 -5.94 30.44 1.21
CA ARG A 331 -6.59 29.26 1.78
C ARG A 331 -6.17 29.01 3.24
N TYR A 332 -4.87 28.95 3.49
CA TYR A 332 -4.37 28.47 4.79
C TYR A 332 -4.35 29.54 5.88
N LEU A 333 -4.36 30.83 5.52
CA LEU A 333 -4.61 31.91 6.48
C LEU A 333 -6.10 32.08 6.82
N GLY A 334 -6.99 31.35 6.15
CA GLY A 334 -8.42 31.37 6.43
C GLY A 334 -8.77 30.92 7.86
N ASP A 335 -9.87 31.47 8.38
CA ASP A 335 -10.31 31.28 9.77
C ASP A 335 -10.61 29.81 10.12
N ASP A 336 -11.00 29.00 9.11
CA ASP A 336 -11.30 27.57 9.24
C ASP A 336 -10.10 26.73 9.71
N TYR A 337 -8.88 27.24 9.52
CA TYR A 337 -7.64 26.58 9.96
C TYR A 337 -7.01 27.24 11.19
N THR A 338 -7.69 28.19 11.84
CA THR A 338 -7.19 28.70 13.13
C THR A 338 -7.17 27.57 14.15
N PRO A 339 -6.18 27.53 15.07
CA PRO A 339 -6.15 26.52 16.13
C PRO A 339 -7.46 26.46 16.93
N GLU A 340 -8.12 27.60 17.14
CA GLU A 340 -9.44 27.73 17.77
C GLU A 340 -10.54 26.99 16.99
N ALA A 341 -10.62 27.21 15.68
CA ALA A 341 -11.65 26.60 14.84
C ALA A 341 -11.50 25.07 14.77
N VAL A 342 -10.26 24.56 14.74
CA VAL A 342 -10.02 23.12 14.57
C VAL A 342 -10.05 22.34 15.89
N ALA A 343 -9.86 22.99 17.05
CA ALA A 343 -9.64 22.30 18.32
C ALA A 343 -10.80 21.37 18.71
N GLY A 344 -12.04 21.83 18.55
CA GLY A 344 -13.23 21.03 18.86
C GLY A 344 -13.38 19.80 17.95
N ALA A 345 -13.11 19.97 16.66
CA ALA A 345 -13.23 18.91 15.64
C ALA A 345 -12.11 17.87 15.74
N THR A 346 -10.89 18.29 16.07
CA THR A 346 -9.74 17.40 16.20
C THR A 346 -9.65 16.73 17.58
N GLY A 347 -10.22 17.36 18.60
CA GLY A 347 -10.01 16.99 20.01
C GLY A 347 -8.64 17.42 20.53
N ILE A 348 -7.90 18.28 19.81
CA ILE A 348 -6.57 18.75 20.18
C ILE A 348 -6.70 20.22 20.65
N PRO A 349 -6.25 20.56 21.86
CA PRO A 349 -6.27 21.93 22.35
C PRO A 349 -5.53 22.93 21.44
N ALA A 350 -6.11 24.12 21.26
CA ALA A 350 -5.57 25.16 20.38
C ALA A 350 -4.14 25.61 20.77
N ASP A 351 -3.85 25.67 22.08
CA ASP A 351 -2.53 25.96 22.62
C ASP A 351 -1.51 24.86 22.32
N GLN A 352 -1.92 23.59 22.36
CA GLN A 352 -1.08 22.46 21.95
C GLN A 352 -0.75 22.54 20.45
N ILE A 353 -1.72 22.86 19.60
CA ILE A 353 -1.50 23.03 18.14
C ILE A 353 -0.48 24.14 17.89
N ARG A 354 -0.67 25.32 18.50
CA ARG A 354 0.29 26.43 18.39
C ARG A 354 1.68 26.07 18.87
N ARG A 355 1.79 25.38 20.00
CA ARG A 355 3.08 24.94 20.55
C ARG A 355 3.78 24.00 19.57
N ILE A 356 3.09 22.99 19.04
CA ILE A 356 3.67 22.06 18.07
C ILE A 356 4.12 22.79 16.80
N ALA A 357 3.32 23.72 16.28
CA ALA A 357 3.71 24.54 15.13
C ALA A 357 4.99 25.37 15.42
N ALA A 358 5.06 25.99 16.60
CA ALA A 358 6.23 26.76 17.02
C ALA A 358 7.48 25.89 17.22
N GLU A 359 7.34 24.69 17.78
CA GLU A 359 8.44 23.74 17.93
C GLU A 359 8.96 23.25 16.57
N ILE A 360 8.07 22.91 15.64
CA ILE A 360 8.41 22.55 14.26
C ILE A 360 9.19 23.69 13.59
N ALA A 361 8.69 24.92 13.67
CA ALA A 361 9.34 26.09 13.09
C ALA A 361 10.71 26.35 13.73
N HIS A 362 10.81 26.23 15.06
CA HIS A 362 12.07 26.40 15.77
C HIS A 362 13.12 25.41 15.26
N VAL A 363 12.79 24.11 15.26
CA VAL A 363 13.73 23.06 14.84
C VAL A 363 14.10 23.21 13.35
N ALA A 364 13.13 23.53 12.49
CA ALA A 364 13.40 23.70 11.07
C ALA A 364 14.33 24.90 10.79
N PHE A 365 14.07 26.06 11.39
CA PHE A 365 14.70 27.33 10.98
C PHE A 365 15.74 27.91 11.96
N ARG A 366 15.92 27.31 13.14
CA ARG A 366 16.90 27.76 14.15
C ARG A 366 17.93 26.69 14.48
N GLU A 367 17.67 25.46 14.09
CA GLU A 367 18.52 24.30 14.38
C GLU A 367 19.04 23.60 13.12
N GLU A 368 19.14 24.36 12.02
CA GLU A 368 19.61 23.94 10.70
C GLU A 368 20.85 23.03 10.75
N ILE A 369 20.87 22.03 9.88
CA ILE A 369 22.02 21.14 9.70
C ILE A 369 22.76 21.54 8.44
N THR A 370 24.08 21.66 8.52
CA THR A 370 24.92 21.91 7.36
C THR A 370 25.91 20.77 7.19
N LEU A 371 25.95 20.18 6.00
CA LEU A 371 26.98 19.22 5.62
C LEU A 371 27.91 19.87 4.60
N ASP A 372 29.23 19.83 4.86
CA ASP A 372 30.25 20.31 3.92
C ASP A 372 30.44 19.31 2.76
N ARG A 373 29.41 19.24 1.90
CA ARG A 373 29.33 18.37 0.74
C ARG A 373 28.92 19.20 -0.48
N PRO A 374 29.83 19.45 -1.43
CA PRO A 374 29.49 20.22 -2.60
C PRO A 374 28.59 19.42 -3.54
N TRP A 375 27.68 20.09 -4.22
CA TRP A 375 26.83 19.49 -5.24
C TRP A 375 26.41 20.51 -6.31
N THR A 376 25.95 20.01 -7.45
CA THR A 376 25.42 20.85 -8.54
C THR A 376 23.94 20.60 -8.72
N ASP A 377 23.15 21.65 -8.74
CA ASP A 377 21.71 21.54 -8.99
C ASP A 377 21.39 21.39 -10.49
N ALA A 378 20.12 21.09 -10.79
CA ALA A 378 19.65 20.82 -12.14
C ALA A 378 19.81 22.02 -13.08
N TRP A 379 20.01 23.24 -12.56
CA TRP A 379 20.23 24.45 -13.33
C TRP A 379 21.71 24.85 -13.42
N GLY A 380 22.62 24.00 -12.95
CA GLY A 380 24.07 24.21 -13.06
C GLY A 380 24.68 25.07 -11.96
N ARG A 381 23.94 25.43 -10.91
CA ARG A 381 24.52 26.15 -9.78
C ARG A 381 25.31 25.19 -8.91
N LYS A 382 26.50 25.64 -8.51
CA LYS A 382 27.33 24.95 -7.54
C LYS A 382 26.96 25.42 -6.14
N HIS A 383 26.71 24.46 -5.27
CA HIS A 383 26.48 24.66 -3.85
C HIS A 383 27.65 24.05 -3.11
N ASP A 384 28.31 24.82 -2.25
CA ASP A 384 29.46 24.32 -1.47
C ASP A 384 29.03 23.36 -0.34
N LYS A 385 27.76 23.45 0.06
CA LYS A 385 27.19 22.75 1.22
C LYS A 385 25.79 22.23 0.93
N MET A 386 25.38 21.21 1.70
CA MET A 386 24.00 20.76 1.77
C MET A 386 23.37 21.28 3.06
N ILE A 387 22.29 22.05 2.92
CA ILE A 387 21.58 22.69 4.03
C ILE A 387 20.32 21.89 4.35
N GLY A 388 20.10 21.57 5.62
CA GLY A 388 19.08 20.66 6.08
C GLY A 388 18.14 21.25 7.12
N ARG A 389 16.88 20.85 7.06
CA ARG A 389 15.80 21.21 7.98
C ARG A 389 15.47 19.95 8.80
N PRO A 390 15.91 19.83 10.07
CA PRO A 390 15.91 18.55 10.79
C PRO A 390 14.55 18.13 11.36
N VAL A 391 13.49 18.35 10.59
CA VAL A 391 12.12 17.93 10.85
C VAL A 391 11.73 16.90 9.80
N SER A 392 11.55 15.65 10.22
CA SER A 392 11.09 14.58 9.33
C SER A 392 9.73 14.05 9.75
N MET A 393 9.01 13.47 8.79
CA MET A 393 7.67 12.95 8.99
C MET A 393 7.56 11.55 8.43
N HIS A 394 6.65 10.75 8.99
CA HIS A 394 6.23 9.48 8.41
C HIS A 394 4.73 9.28 8.63
N ALA A 395 3.98 9.01 7.56
CA ALA A 395 2.54 8.83 7.62
C ALA A 395 2.11 7.56 6.89
N MET A 396 1.05 6.92 7.39
CA MET A 396 0.58 5.64 6.84
C MET A 396 -0.95 5.49 6.83
N ARG A 397 -1.40 4.24 6.79
CA ARG A 397 -2.79 3.83 6.57
C ARG A 397 -3.81 4.48 7.51
N GLY A 398 -3.42 4.84 8.73
CA GLY A 398 -4.30 5.58 9.65
C GLY A 398 -4.78 6.91 9.07
N ILE A 399 -4.04 7.49 8.12
CA ILE A 399 -4.44 8.68 7.37
C ILE A 399 -5.04 8.29 6.02
N SER A 400 -4.46 7.29 5.36
CA SER A 400 -4.81 6.98 3.97
C SER A 400 -6.20 6.34 3.85
N ALA A 401 -6.65 5.56 4.83
CA ALA A 401 -7.87 4.72 4.74
C ALA A 401 -9.16 5.44 5.17
N HIS A 402 -9.30 6.67 4.70
CA HIS A 402 -10.46 7.53 4.85
C HIS A 402 -10.93 8.03 3.47
N SER A 403 -12.20 8.38 3.33
CA SER A 403 -12.69 8.97 2.08
C SER A 403 -12.08 10.34 1.78
N ASN A 404 -11.50 11.02 2.78
CA ASN A 404 -10.75 12.27 2.61
C ASN A 404 -9.22 12.08 2.59
N GLY A 405 -8.77 10.83 2.46
CA GLY A 405 -7.38 10.44 2.66
C GLY A 405 -6.43 11.05 1.63
N PHE A 406 -6.80 11.13 0.34
CA PHE A 406 -5.91 11.66 -0.71
C PHE A 406 -5.50 13.10 -0.42
N GLN A 407 -6.47 13.99 -0.14
CA GLN A 407 -6.17 15.39 0.13
C GLN A 407 -5.44 15.55 1.46
N THR A 408 -5.78 14.76 2.49
CA THR A 408 -5.06 14.78 3.78
C THR A 408 -3.58 14.37 3.62
N CYS A 409 -3.29 13.33 2.85
CA CYS A 409 -1.91 12.95 2.51
C CYS A 409 -1.16 14.10 1.83
N ARG A 410 -1.80 14.79 0.89
CA ARG A 410 -1.22 15.96 0.22
C ARG A 410 -0.94 17.11 1.20
N MET A 411 -1.84 17.39 2.15
CA MET A 411 -1.61 18.40 3.19
C MET A 411 -0.36 18.09 4.03
N ILE A 412 -0.14 16.82 4.40
CA ILE A 412 1.07 16.40 5.13
C ILE A 412 2.34 16.64 4.29
N HIS A 413 2.28 16.36 2.98
CA HIS A 413 3.41 16.64 2.09
C HIS A 413 3.63 18.14 1.87
N VAL A 414 2.56 18.94 1.76
CA VAL A 414 2.66 20.41 1.71
C VAL A 414 3.34 20.95 2.97
N LEU A 415 3.01 20.42 4.15
CA LEU A 415 3.69 20.81 5.38
C LEU A 415 5.21 20.56 5.31
N GLN A 416 5.67 19.41 4.81
CA GLN A 416 7.10 19.14 4.62
C GLN A 416 7.75 20.11 3.60
N ILE A 417 7.04 20.41 2.51
CA ILE A 417 7.54 21.31 1.46
C ILE A 417 7.68 22.75 1.98
N LEU A 418 6.71 23.24 2.76
CA LEU A 418 6.76 24.58 3.38
C LEU A 418 7.94 24.74 4.35
N LEU A 419 8.34 23.66 5.01
CA LEU A 419 9.51 23.63 5.88
C LEU A 419 10.83 23.52 5.12
N GLY A 420 10.81 23.17 3.83
CA GLY A 420 12.00 22.83 3.07
C GLY A 420 12.63 21.49 3.47
N SER A 421 11.85 20.57 4.04
CA SER A 421 12.38 19.34 4.67
C SER A 421 12.31 18.08 3.81
N ILE A 422 11.99 18.21 2.52
CA ILE A 422 12.03 17.09 1.57
C ILE A 422 13.45 16.91 0.99
N ASP A 423 13.97 15.71 1.17
CA ASP A 423 15.25 15.19 0.67
C ASP A 423 16.47 16.04 1.04
N CYS A 424 16.46 16.67 2.21
CA CYS A 424 17.57 17.42 2.78
C CYS A 424 18.11 16.73 4.05
N PRO A 425 19.30 17.10 4.56
CA PRO A 425 19.82 16.59 5.83
C PRO A 425 18.81 16.79 6.98
N GLY A 426 18.54 15.72 7.72
CA GLY A 426 17.60 15.70 8.84
C GLY A 426 16.11 15.70 8.47
N GLY A 427 15.79 15.76 7.17
CA GLY A 427 14.41 15.73 6.66
C GLY A 427 13.95 14.33 6.26
N PHE A 428 12.91 14.26 5.41
CA PHE A 428 12.56 13.04 4.67
C PHE A 428 13.59 12.78 3.56
N ARG A 429 13.87 11.53 3.18
CA ARG A 429 14.81 11.19 2.09
C ARG A 429 14.22 10.19 1.10
N TYR A 430 14.42 10.40 -0.21
CA TYR A 430 13.97 9.43 -1.21
C TYR A 430 14.85 8.18 -1.24
N LYS A 431 14.20 7.03 -1.42
CA LYS A 431 14.83 5.76 -1.79
C LYS A 431 14.85 5.61 -3.32
N PRO A 432 15.97 5.20 -3.95
CA PRO A 432 15.95 4.83 -5.37
C PRO A 432 14.89 3.74 -5.64
N PRO A 433 14.04 3.86 -6.68
CA PRO A 433 14.21 4.69 -7.89
C PRO A 433 13.43 6.02 -7.86
N TYR A 434 13.19 6.58 -6.66
CA TYR A 434 12.52 7.87 -6.47
C TYR A 434 13.55 9.02 -6.38
N PRO A 435 13.14 10.28 -6.65
CA PRO A 435 11.80 10.69 -7.05
C PRO A 435 11.43 10.29 -8.49
N LYS A 436 10.14 10.17 -8.76
CA LYS A 436 9.55 10.18 -10.12
C LYS A 436 9.23 11.61 -10.54
N GLN A 437 8.92 11.80 -11.82
CA GLN A 437 8.36 13.07 -12.30
C GLN A 437 6.94 13.29 -11.74
N THR A 438 6.51 14.55 -11.71
CA THR A 438 5.28 15.03 -11.09
C THR A 438 4.44 15.84 -12.09
N PRO A 439 3.24 15.38 -12.50
CA PRO A 439 2.71 14.03 -12.25
C PRO A 439 3.56 12.94 -12.92
N PRO A 440 3.50 11.68 -12.49
CA PRO A 440 4.20 10.60 -13.17
C PRO A 440 3.68 10.39 -14.61
N ASN A 441 4.55 10.01 -15.53
CA ASN A 441 4.20 9.88 -16.96
C ASN A 441 3.56 8.55 -17.36
N LEU A 442 3.47 7.58 -16.44
CA LEU A 442 2.86 6.28 -16.74
C LEU A 442 1.34 6.44 -16.79
N LEU A 443 0.72 6.19 -17.95
CA LEU A 443 -0.72 6.31 -18.15
C LEU A 443 -1.42 4.93 -18.10
N PRO A 444 -2.67 4.85 -17.60
CA PRO A 444 -3.45 3.61 -17.61
C PRO A 444 -3.90 3.26 -19.04
N HIS A 445 -4.05 1.96 -19.33
CA HIS A 445 -4.54 1.41 -20.59
C HIS A 445 -5.66 0.40 -20.33
N GLY A 446 -6.49 0.16 -21.34
CA GLY A 446 -7.68 -0.69 -21.25
C GLY A 446 -8.96 0.05 -21.63
N LEU A 447 -8.89 0.96 -22.60
CA LEU A 447 -10.09 1.51 -23.23
C LEU A 447 -10.85 0.40 -23.97
N PRO A 448 -12.19 0.48 -24.13
CA PRO A 448 -12.97 -0.60 -24.75
C PRO A 448 -12.46 -0.99 -26.14
N GLU A 449 -12.02 -0.02 -26.94
CA GLU A 449 -11.46 -0.18 -28.28
C GLU A 449 -10.05 -0.81 -28.31
N GLU A 450 -9.31 -0.72 -27.20
CA GLU A 450 -7.98 -1.34 -27.05
C GLU A 450 -8.06 -2.83 -26.66
N ILE A 451 -9.24 -3.30 -26.23
CA ILE A 451 -9.42 -4.66 -25.73
C ILE A 451 -9.95 -5.54 -26.85
N GLN A 452 -9.09 -6.41 -27.38
CA GLN A 452 -9.43 -7.29 -28.49
C GLN A 452 -9.14 -8.77 -28.15
N PRO A 453 -9.98 -9.70 -28.61
CA PRO A 453 -9.73 -11.13 -28.45
C PRO A 453 -8.35 -11.54 -28.97
N GLU A 454 -7.69 -12.43 -28.24
CA GLU A 454 -6.35 -12.96 -28.55
C GLU A 454 -5.20 -11.94 -28.61
N MET A 455 -5.47 -10.65 -28.39
CA MET A 455 -4.46 -9.60 -28.43
C MET A 455 -4.04 -9.18 -27.00
N PRO A 456 -2.77 -8.78 -26.79
CA PRO A 456 -2.34 -8.16 -25.55
C PRO A 456 -2.91 -6.73 -25.44
N LEU A 457 -2.97 -6.19 -24.23
CA LEU A 457 -3.20 -4.75 -24.03
C LEU A 457 -2.02 -3.94 -24.57
N GLY A 458 -2.32 -2.74 -25.09
CA GLY A 458 -1.31 -1.81 -25.61
C GLY A 458 -0.33 -1.27 -24.55
N GLY A 459 -0.69 -1.38 -23.27
CA GLY A 459 0.14 -0.91 -22.16
C GLY A 459 -0.34 -1.38 -20.80
N PRO A 460 0.25 -0.87 -19.71
CA PRO A 460 -0.11 -1.27 -18.35
C PRO A 460 -1.52 -0.81 -17.95
N HIS A 461 -2.23 -1.67 -17.22
CA HIS A 461 -3.58 -1.40 -16.71
C HIS A 461 -3.67 -0.22 -15.75
N LEU A 462 -2.58 0.03 -15.00
CA LEU A 462 -2.51 1.04 -13.94
C LEU A 462 -1.61 2.19 -14.37
N GLY A 463 -1.93 3.40 -13.91
CA GLY A 463 -1.16 4.60 -14.20
C GLY A 463 -1.66 5.82 -13.44
N PHE A 464 -1.25 6.99 -13.90
CA PHE A 464 -1.44 8.30 -13.28
C PHE A 464 -2.09 9.24 -14.31
N PRO A 465 -3.43 9.30 -14.38
CA PRO A 465 -4.16 10.22 -15.24
C PRO A 465 -3.74 11.69 -15.04
N HIS A 466 -3.77 12.46 -16.13
CA HIS A 466 -3.46 13.90 -16.15
C HIS A 466 -4.71 14.74 -16.45
N GLY A 467 -5.87 14.11 -16.51
CA GLY A 467 -7.17 14.71 -16.82
C GLY A 467 -8.18 13.68 -17.34
N PRO A 468 -9.42 14.11 -17.64
CA PRO A 468 -10.52 13.27 -18.11
C PRO A 468 -10.24 12.42 -19.36
N GLN A 469 -9.36 12.89 -20.24
CA GLN A 469 -8.97 12.21 -21.46
C GLN A 469 -8.25 10.87 -21.21
N HIS A 470 -7.71 10.64 -20.00
CA HIS A 470 -7.05 9.39 -19.62
C HIS A 470 -7.98 8.43 -18.83
N LEU A 471 -9.28 8.72 -18.73
CA LEU A 471 -10.25 7.80 -18.12
C LEU A 471 -10.47 6.56 -19.00
N LEU A 472 -10.66 5.41 -18.38
CA LEU A 472 -10.99 4.14 -19.03
C LEU A 472 -12.52 3.95 -19.01
N ILE A 473 -13.18 4.69 -19.88
CA ILE A 473 -14.64 4.68 -20.09
C ILE A 473 -14.95 4.55 -21.58
N GLY A 474 -16.08 3.93 -21.91
CA GLY A 474 -16.61 3.92 -23.28
C GLY A 474 -17.29 5.23 -23.65
N ASP A 475 -17.72 5.33 -24.92
CA ASP A 475 -18.44 6.49 -25.46
C ASP A 475 -19.77 6.76 -24.76
N ASP A 476 -20.39 5.73 -24.19
CA ASP A 476 -21.60 5.79 -23.36
C ASP A 476 -21.32 6.20 -21.90
N GLY A 477 -20.04 6.41 -21.54
CA GLY A 477 -19.59 6.73 -20.20
C GLY A 477 -19.48 5.51 -19.26
N ALA A 478 -19.72 4.28 -19.75
CA ALA A 478 -19.60 3.07 -18.95
C ALA A 478 -18.13 2.75 -18.62
N PRO A 479 -17.80 2.32 -17.38
CA PRO A 479 -16.45 1.92 -17.02
C PRO A 479 -15.96 0.70 -17.82
N SER A 480 -14.72 0.75 -18.32
CA SER A 480 -14.10 -0.39 -19.01
C SER A 480 -13.71 -1.53 -18.07
N ARG A 481 -13.45 -1.21 -16.80
CA ARG A 481 -12.98 -2.14 -15.78
C ARG A 481 -14.10 -2.57 -14.84
N LEU A 482 -14.08 -3.83 -14.44
CA LEU A 482 -14.99 -4.42 -13.45
C LEU A 482 -14.93 -3.69 -12.11
N ASP A 483 -13.74 -3.30 -11.66
CA ASP A 483 -13.55 -2.57 -10.40
C ASP A 483 -13.89 -1.07 -10.51
N LYS A 484 -14.31 -0.61 -11.69
CA LYS A 484 -14.63 0.79 -12.03
C LYS A 484 -13.45 1.77 -11.84
N GLY A 485 -12.22 1.28 -11.72
CA GLY A 485 -11.03 2.12 -11.63
C GLY A 485 -10.81 2.94 -12.90
N PHE A 486 -10.32 4.18 -12.76
CA PHE A 486 -10.13 5.14 -13.85
C PHE A 486 -11.43 5.52 -14.57
N SER A 487 -12.57 5.47 -13.87
CA SER A 487 -13.85 6.03 -14.31
C SER A 487 -14.23 7.25 -13.47
N TRP A 488 -15.38 7.87 -13.73
CA TRP A 488 -15.90 8.98 -12.90
C TRP A 488 -16.17 8.61 -11.43
N ASP A 489 -16.19 7.31 -11.10
CA ASP A 489 -16.32 6.83 -9.72
C ASP A 489 -15.00 6.86 -8.94
N ALA A 490 -13.87 6.67 -9.62
CA ALA A 490 -12.51 6.74 -9.06
C ALA A 490 -11.49 7.15 -10.13
N PRO A 491 -11.46 8.43 -10.53
CA PRO A 491 -10.70 8.91 -11.70
C PRO A 491 -9.20 8.61 -11.68
N MET A 492 -8.56 8.62 -10.51
CA MET A 492 -7.11 8.52 -10.35
C MET A 492 -6.72 7.25 -9.58
N SER A 493 -7.34 6.12 -9.93
CA SER A 493 -7.17 4.84 -9.23
C SER A 493 -5.85 4.11 -9.57
N ALA A 494 -4.73 4.66 -9.13
CA ALA A 494 -3.38 4.14 -9.42
C ALA A 494 -3.13 2.68 -9.01
N HIS A 495 -4.00 2.07 -8.21
CA HIS A 495 -3.91 0.67 -7.77
C HIS A 495 -5.24 -0.11 -7.83
N GLY A 496 -6.24 0.37 -8.58
CA GLY A 496 -7.55 -0.30 -8.71
C GLY A 496 -8.34 -0.41 -7.40
N LEU A 497 -9.52 -1.06 -7.45
CA LEU A 497 -10.49 -1.16 -6.34
C LEU A 497 -10.85 -2.62 -6.05
N MET A 498 -9.89 -3.41 -5.58
CA MET A 498 -10.09 -4.85 -5.34
C MET A 498 -11.23 -5.17 -4.36
N HIS A 499 -11.54 -4.27 -3.40
CA HIS A 499 -12.68 -4.42 -2.48
C HIS A 499 -14.05 -4.40 -3.16
N MET A 500 -14.15 -3.86 -4.38
CA MET A 500 -15.40 -3.80 -5.14
C MET A 500 -15.61 -4.97 -6.11
N VAL A 501 -14.56 -5.76 -6.39
CA VAL A 501 -14.57 -6.77 -7.46
C VAL A 501 -15.68 -7.81 -7.27
N LEU A 502 -15.86 -8.35 -6.06
CA LEU A 502 -16.88 -9.37 -5.80
C LEU A 502 -18.29 -8.81 -5.87
N ASN A 503 -18.55 -7.64 -5.27
CA ASN A 503 -19.83 -6.97 -5.35
C ASN A 503 -20.21 -6.66 -6.81
N ASN A 504 -19.28 -6.11 -7.59
CA ASN A 504 -19.49 -5.72 -8.97
C ASN A 504 -19.71 -6.93 -9.88
N ALA A 505 -18.92 -8.01 -9.69
CA ALA A 505 -19.10 -9.26 -10.42
C ALA A 505 -20.47 -9.91 -10.14
N ALA A 506 -20.88 -9.97 -8.87
CA ALA A 506 -22.18 -10.53 -8.48
C ALA A 506 -23.37 -9.68 -9.00
N LYS A 507 -23.20 -8.36 -9.09
CA LYS A 507 -24.22 -7.46 -9.67
C LYS A 507 -24.15 -7.36 -11.19
N ARG A 508 -23.11 -7.91 -11.81
CA ARG A 508 -22.79 -7.74 -13.24
C ARG A 508 -22.73 -6.26 -13.65
N ASP A 509 -22.17 -5.42 -12.77
CA ASP A 509 -22.07 -3.97 -12.93
C ASP A 509 -20.60 -3.53 -12.89
N PRO A 510 -20.00 -3.11 -14.02
CA PRO A 510 -20.66 -2.76 -15.29
C PRO A 510 -20.99 -3.96 -16.20
N TYR A 511 -20.41 -5.14 -15.94
CA TYR A 511 -20.67 -6.36 -16.71
C TYR A 511 -20.35 -7.61 -15.88
N GLY A 512 -20.82 -8.78 -16.34
CA GLY A 512 -20.48 -10.06 -15.73
C GLY A 512 -19.12 -10.59 -16.15
N ILE A 513 -18.52 -11.47 -15.34
CA ILE A 513 -17.26 -12.18 -15.67
C ILE A 513 -17.50 -13.69 -15.76
N ASP A 514 -16.59 -14.38 -16.45
CA ASP A 514 -16.64 -15.84 -16.59
C ASP A 514 -15.62 -16.53 -15.67
N VAL A 515 -14.47 -15.89 -15.47
CA VAL A 515 -13.38 -16.41 -14.63
C VAL A 515 -12.89 -15.31 -13.69
N LEU A 516 -12.91 -15.61 -12.39
CA LEU A 516 -12.23 -14.84 -11.35
C LEU A 516 -10.97 -15.61 -10.93
N PHE A 517 -9.80 -15.01 -11.09
CA PHE A 517 -8.53 -15.57 -10.64
C PHE A 517 -7.98 -14.71 -9.49
N LEU A 518 -7.87 -15.31 -8.31
CA LEU A 518 -7.37 -14.69 -7.10
C LEU A 518 -6.06 -15.35 -6.63
N TYR A 519 -5.10 -14.55 -6.20
CA TYR A 519 -3.85 -15.02 -5.60
C TYR A 519 -3.59 -14.34 -4.26
N MET A 520 -3.37 -15.11 -3.18
CA MET A 520 -3.04 -14.61 -1.84
C MET A 520 -4.00 -13.53 -1.31
N ALA A 521 -5.31 -13.70 -1.55
CA ALA A 521 -6.34 -12.73 -1.22
C ALA A 521 -7.51 -13.38 -0.46
N ASN A 522 -7.53 -13.21 0.86
CA ASN A 522 -8.57 -13.75 1.73
C ASN A 522 -9.88 -12.92 1.70
N MET A 523 -10.45 -12.75 0.49
CA MET A 523 -11.63 -11.91 0.23
C MET A 523 -12.91 -12.44 0.90
N ALA A 524 -13.03 -13.74 1.15
CA ALA A 524 -14.18 -14.28 1.87
C ALA A 524 -14.24 -13.86 3.36
N TRP A 525 -13.19 -13.21 3.88
CA TRP A 525 -13.09 -12.88 5.31
C TRP A 525 -12.34 -11.58 5.58
N ASN A 526 -11.03 -11.62 5.88
CA ASN A 526 -10.31 -10.44 6.38
C ASN A 526 -10.09 -9.34 5.31
N SER A 527 -10.05 -9.69 4.03
CA SER A 527 -9.80 -8.71 2.95
C SER A 527 -11.07 -8.05 2.40
N SER A 528 -12.26 -8.39 2.93
CA SER A 528 -13.52 -7.76 2.54
C SER A 528 -13.98 -6.70 3.52
N MET A 529 -14.62 -5.69 2.95
CA MET A 529 -15.62 -4.87 3.64
C MET A 529 -16.94 -5.64 3.51
N ASN A 530 -17.78 -5.64 4.54
CA ASN A 530 -19.05 -6.36 4.57
C ASN A 530 -18.88 -7.86 4.27
N VAL A 531 -18.30 -8.57 5.24
CA VAL A 531 -18.09 -10.01 5.12
C VAL A 531 -19.40 -10.76 4.76
N PRO A 532 -20.56 -10.53 5.41
CA PRO A 532 -21.81 -11.19 5.03
C PRO A 532 -22.18 -11.02 3.55
N GLY A 533 -22.22 -9.77 3.06
CA GLY A 533 -22.54 -9.49 1.65
C GLY A 533 -21.51 -10.06 0.68
N THR A 534 -20.23 -10.14 1.08
CA THR A 534 -19.20 -10.80 0.28
C THR A 534 -19.42 -12.31 0.18
N LEU A 535 -19.84 -12.97 1.26
CA LEU A 535 -20.17 -14.39 1.23
C LEU A 535 -21.38 -14.65 0.33
N GLU A 536 -22.41 -13.81 0.42
CA GLU A 536 -23.57 -13.85 -0.47
C GLU A 536 -23.15 -13.73 -1.95
N ALA A 537 -22.29 -12.77 -2.28
CA ALA A 537 -21.76 -12.56 -3.64
C ALA A 537 -21.00 -13.79 -4.18
N LEU A 538 -20.22 -14.47 -3.34
CA LEU A 538 -19.46 -15.67 -3.72
C LEU A 538 -20.37 -16.87 -4.01
N THR A 539 -21.53 -16.94 -3.35
CA THR A 539 -22.49 -18.05 -3.46
C THR A 539 -23.71 -17.74 -4.32
N ALA A 540 -23.86 -16.51 -4.82
CA ALA A 540 -25.00 -16.09 -5.59
C ALA A 540 -25.21 -16.97 -6.83
N THR A 541 -26.44 -17.40 -7.05
CA THR A 541 -26.88 -18.12 -8.24
C THR A 541 -27.91 -17.31 -9.01
N ASP A 542 -27.98 -17.50 -10.33
CA ASP A 542 -29.06 -16.96 -11.15
C ASP A 542 -30.32 -17.85 -11.12
N GLU A 543 -31.30 -17.49 -11.94
CA GLU A 543 -32.60 -18.17 -12.04
C GLU A 543 -32.50 -19.64 -12.49
N ASN A 544 -31.40 -20.05 -13.12
CA ASN A 544 -31.15 -21.43 -13.55
C ASN A 544 -30.42 -22.26 -12.48
N GLY A 545 -30.05 -21.64 -11.36
CA GLY A 545 -29.23 -22.25 -10.31
C GLY A 545 -27.73 -22.25 -10.62
N ASP A 546 -27.30 -21.61 -11.72
CA ASP A 546 -25.89 -21.45 -12.05
C ASP A 546 -25.28 -20.32 -11.22
N TYR A 547 -24.01 -20.48 -10.82
CA TYR A 547 -23.31 -19.42 -10.09
C TYR A 547 -23.12 -18.17 -10.94
N VAL A 548 -23.44 -17.00 -10.38
CA VAL A 548 -23.34 -15.71 -11.07
C VAL A 548 -21.90 -15.39 -11.47
N ILE A 549 -20.94 -15.74 -10.63
CA ILE A 549 -19.52 -15.81 -10.96
C ILE A 549 -19.24 -17.27 -11.35
N PRO A 550 -19.06 -17.63 -12.63
CA PRO A 550 -19.10 -19.03 -13.04
C PRO A 550 -17.90 -19.86 -12.57
N LYS A 551 -16.69 -19.32 -12.69
CA LYS A 551 -15.44 -20.01 -12.30
C LYS A 551 -14.58 -19.12 -11.41
N ILE A 552 -14.12 -19.70 -10.29
CA ILE A 552 -13.17 -19.09 -9.37
C ILE A 552 -11.92 -19.97 -9.29
N ILE A 553 -10.78 -19.44 -9.75
CA ILE A 553 -9.46 -20.02 -9.54
C ILE A 553 -8.83 -19.30 -8.35
N TYR A 554 -8.35 -20.06 -7.36
CA TYR A 554 -7.67 -19.48 -6.20
C TYR A 554 -6.31 -20.14 -5.97
N SER A 555 -5.29 -19.31 -5.79
CA SER A 555 -3.95 -19.74 -5.38
C SER A 555 -3.57 -19.17 -4.03
N ASP A 556 -3.20 -20.06 -3.10
CA ASP A 556 -2.76 -19.75 -1.75
C ASP A 556 -1.86 -20.90 -1.28
N ALA A 557 -1.04 -20.67 -0.26
CA ALA A 557 -0.25 -21.73 0.38
C ALA A 557 -1.04 -22.43 1.50
N TYR A 558 -2.12 -21.81 1.99
CA TYR A 558 -2.88 -22.27 3.15
C TYR A 558 -4.39 -22.33 2.88
N TYR A 559 -5.06 -23.24 3.59
CA TYR A 559 -6.51 -23.40 3.62
C TYR A 559 -7.18 -22.27 4.41
N SER A 560 -7.28 -21.10 3.78
CA SER A 560 -7.92 -19.89 4.30
C SER A 560 -9.45 -19.92 4.10
N GLU A 561 -10.16 -18.92 4.63
CA GLU A 561 -11.62 -18.81 4.46
C GLU A 561 -12.06 -18.71 3.00
N THR A 562 -11.20 -18.22 2.09
CA THR A 562 -11.51 -18.15 0.66
C THR A 562 -11.47 -19.51 -0.04
N VAL A 563 -10.65 -20.47 0.43
CA VAL A 563 -10.44 -21.76 -0.27
C VAL A 563 -11.76 -22.50 -0.55
N PRO A 564 -12.68 -22.67 0.42
CA PRO A 564 -13.97 -23.35 0.20
C PRO A 564 -14.89 -22.74 -0.85
N TYR A 565 -14.62 -21.51 -1.30
CA TYR A 565 -15.43 -20.80 -2.29
C TYR A 565 -14.90 -20.92 -3.72
N ALA A 566 -13.70 -21.46 -3.92
CA ALA A 566 -13.11 -21.61 -5.24
C ALA A 566 -13.60 -22.88 -5.97
N ASP A 567 -13.56 -22.86 -7.29
CA ASP A 567 -13.82 -24.02 -8.15
C ASP A 567 -12.55 -24.83 -8.42
N LEU A 568 -11.41 -24.14 -8.51
CA LEU A 568 -10.09 -24.72 -8.73
C LEU A 568 -9.07 -24.09 -7.78
N ILE A 569 -8.34 -24.94 -7.07
CA ILE A 569 -7.25 -24.55 -6.19
C ILE A 569 -5.92 -24.90 -6.83
N LEU A 570 -5.06 -23.89 -6.97
CA LEU A 570 -3.67 -24.03 -7.41
C LEU A 570 -2.76 -23.81 -6.19
N PRO A 571 -2.33 -24.87 -5.49
CA PRO A 571 -1.66 -24.74 -4.20
C PRO A 571 -0.26 -24.17 -4.37
N ASP A 572 0.00 -23.08 -3.65
CA ASP A 572 1.29 -22.40 -3.63
C ASP A 572 2.21 -22.99 -2.55
N THR A 573 3.47 -22.66 -2.70
CA THR A 573 4.56 -22.96 -1.78
C THR A 573 4.63 -21.95 -0.63
N THR A 574 5.24 -22.36 0.47
CA THR A 574 5.66 -21.41 1.51
C THR A 574 6.87 -20.59 1.04
N TYR A 575 7.14 -19.47 1.69
CA TYR A 575 8.23 -18.58 1.29
C TYR A 575 9.64 -19.19 1.44
N LEU A 576 9.80 -20.33 2.14
CA LEU A 576 11.07 -21.04 2.26
C LEU A 576 11.28 -22.08 1.14
N GLU A 577 10.26 -22.31 0.31
CA GLU A 577 10.19 -23.40 -0.68
C GLU A 577 10.26 -22.90 -2.14
N ARG A 578 10.48 -21.60 -2.37
CA ARG A 578 10.36 -21.01 -3.71
C ARG A 578 11.39 -19.95 -4.07
N TRP A 579 11.53 -19.76 -5.37
CA TRP A 579 12.16 -18.59 -5.97
C TRP A 579 11.24 -17.38 -5.92
N ASP A 580 11.77 -16.22 -5.54
CA ASP A 580 11.10 -14.92 -5.62
C ASP A 580 12.14 -13.82 -5.87
N CYS A 581 11.74 -12.66 -6.42
CA CYS A 581 12.65 -11.51 -6.58
C CYS A 581 12.04 -10.22 -6.04
N ILE A 582 12.80 -9.53 -5.19
CA ILE A 582 12.43 -8.26 -4.60
C ILE A 582 12.97 -7.18 -5.53
N SER A 583 12.29 -7.05 -6.66
CA SER A 583 12.78 -6.40 -7.87
C SER A 583 12.74 -4.87 -7.84
N LEU A 584 13.70 -4.23 -8.54
CA LEU A 584 13.63 -2.79 -8.90
C LEU A 584 12.45 -2.44 -9.82
N LEU A 585 11.89 -3.42 -10.53
CA LEU A 585 10.72 -3.25 -11.40
C LEU A 585 9.39 -3.27 -10.63
N ASP A 586 9.42 -3.63 -9.35
CA ASP A 586 8.26 -3.62 -8.47
C ASP A 586 8.56 -2.75 -7.25
N ARG A 587 9.04 -3.38 -6.17
CA ARG A 587 9.29 -2.72 -4.88
C ARG A 587 10.62 -3.23 -4.32
N PRO A 588 11.72 -2.51 -4.50
CA PRO A 588 13.04 -2.97 -4.09
C PRO A 588 13.27 -2.91 -2.57
N ILE A 589 14.40 -3.43 -2.10
CA ILE A 589 14.92 -3.21 -0.74
C ILE A 589 15.85 -1.99 -0.65
N SER A 590 15.78 -1.08 -1.62
CA SER A 590 16.58 0.14 -1.65
C SER A 590 16.43 0.96 -0.36
N GLU A 591 17.52 1.63 0.01
CA GLU A 591 17.57 2.58 1.11
C GLU A 591 17.98 3.95 0.57
N PRO A 592 17.83 5.07 1.32
CA PRO A 592 18.09 6.40 0.77
C PRO A 592 19.49 6.61 0.17
N ASP A 593 20.46 5.79 0.58
CA ASP A 593 21.86 5.84 0.14
C ASP A 593 22.25 4.72 -0.83
N MET A 594 21.30 3.91 -1.32
CA MET A 594 21.62 2.79 -2.22
C MET A 594 20.43 2.28 -3.04
N ILE A 595 20.72 1.86 -4.28
CA ILE A 595 19.87 0.92 -5.01
C ILE A 595 20.11 -0.46 -4.41
N ALA A 596 19.05 -1.19 -4.06
CA ALA A 596 19.20 -2.55 -3.57
C ALA A 596 18.01 -3.45 -3.93
N ASP A 597 18.29 -4.69 -4.29
CA ASP A 597 17.30 -5.74 -4.51
C ASP A 597 17.76 -7.06 -3.89
N ALA A 598 16.86 -8.03 -3.83
CA ALA A 598 17.12 -9.32 -3.23
C ALA A 598 16.42 -10.46 -3.95
N ILE A 599 16.94 -11.66 -3.74
CA ILE A 599 16.27 -12.91 -4.11
C ILE A 599 15.70 -13.57 -2.85
N ARG A 600 14.67 -14.37 -3.06
CA ARG A 600 14.26 -15.41 -2.15
C ARG A 600 14.59 -16.72 -2.84
N GLN A 601 15.61 -17.42 -2.37
CA GLN A 601 15.91 -18.76 -2.85
C GLN A 601 15.16 -19.80 -1.99
N PRO A 602 14.75 -20.94 -2.57
CA PRO A 602 14.27 -22.07 -1.80
C PRO A 602 15.40 -22.59 -0.91
N VAL A 603 15.13 -22.74 0.39
CA VAL A 603 16.07 -23.29 1.38
C VAL A 603 15.64 -24.66 1.89
N VAL A 604 14.39 -25.03 1.65
CA VAL A 604 13.86 -26.38 1.85
C VAL A 604 13.07 -26.81 0.60
N PRO A 605 13.19 -28.07 0.16
CA PRO A 605 12.35 -28.57 -0.92
C PRO A 605 10.90 -28.74 -0.43
N PRO A 606 9.90 -28.54 -1.30
CA PRO A 606 8.52 -28.92 -0.99
C PRO A 606 8.40 -30.41 -0.63
N ASP A 607 7.57 -30.71 0.38
CA ASP A 607 7.22 -32.06 0.85
C ASP A 607 5.84 -32.53 0.35
N ARG A 608 5.27 -31.80 -0.61
CA ARG A 608 3.88 -31.89 -1.10
C ARG A 608 3.85 -31.64 -2.62
N ASP A 609 2.75 -31.98 -3.27
CA ASP A 609 2.55 -31.74 -4.71
C ASP A 609 2.10 -30.29 -4.97
N VAL A 610 3.01 -29.35 -4.71
CA VAL A 610 2.77 -27.90 -4.79
C VAL A 610 3.78 -27.21 -5.71
N ARG A 611 3.42 -26.06 -6.28
CA ARG A 611 4.29 -25.27 -7.17
C ARG A 611 4.22 -23.79 -6.80
N GLY A 612 5.33 -23.07 -6.96
CA GLY A 612 5.33 -21.63 -6.79
C GLY A 612 4.34 -20.96 -7.74
N PHE A 613 3.52 -20.02 -7.24
CA PHE A 613 2.53 -19.34 -8.08
C PHE A 613 3.14 -18.71 -9.33
N GLN A 614 4.35 -18.16 -9.23
CA GLN A 614 5.04 -17.56 -10.38
C GLN A 614 5.40 -18.60 -11.45
N ASP A 615 5.81 -19.81 -11.06
CA ASP A 615 6.05 -20.92 -12.00
C ASP A 615 4.76 -21.35 -12.69
N VAL A 616 3.66 -21.43 -11.93
CA VAL A 616 2.33 -21.75 -12.45
C VAL A 616 1.86 -20.71 -13.46
N LEU A 617 2.09 -19.43 -13.18
CA LEU A 617 1.68 -18.34 -14.07
C LEU A 617 2.49 -18.32 -15.38
N ILE A 618 3.79 -18.61 -15.33
CA ILE A 618 4.64 -18.77 -16.52
C ILE A 618 4.17 -19.95 -17.38
N ASP A 619 3.86 -21.10 -16.76
CA ASP A 619 3.35 -22.29 -17.43
C ASP A 619 2.00 -22.02 -18.11
N LEU A 620 1.05 -21.41 -17.39
CA LEU A 620 -0.22 -20.97 -17.96
C LEU A 620 -0.03 -19.97 -19.11
N GLY A 621 0.94 -19.06 -19.00
CA GLY A 621 1.29 -18.14 -20.08
C GLY A 621 1.77 -18.85 -21.35
N ALA A 622 2.60 -19.87 -21.19
CA ALA A 622 3.08 -20.69 -22.30
C ALA A 622 1.94 -21.53 -22.92
N ARG A 623 1.12 -22.19 -22.10
CA ARG A 623 -0.05 -22.99 -22.55
C ARG A 623 -1.09 -22.17 -23.29
N LEU A 624 -1.28 -20.91 -22.90
CA LEU A 624 -2.17 -19.96 -23.57
C LEU A 624 -1.54 -19.26 -24.78
N GLY A 625 -0.27 -19.53 -25.10
CA GLY A 625 0.45 -18.89 -26.20
C GLY A 625 0.62 -17.38 -26.03
N LEU A 626 0.79 -16.89 -24.79
CA LEU A 626 0.87 -15.45 -24.53
C LEU A 626 2.18 -14.86 -25.08
N PRO A 627 2.13 -13.70 -25.78
CA PRO A 627 3.34 -13.04 -26.26
C PRO A 627 4.33 -12.73 -25.13
N GLY A 628 5.60 -13.13 -25.29
CA GLY A 628 6.64 -12.99 -24.27
C GLY A 628 6.72 -14.16 -23.27
N PHE A 629 5.81 -15.13 -23.36
CA PHE A 629 5.87 -16.42 -22.64
C PHE A 629 6.10 -17.62 -23.56
N VAL A 630 6.05 -17.40 -24.89
CA VAL A 630 6.46 -18.36 -25.93
C VAL A 630 7.47 -17.72 -26.87
N LYS A 631 8.31 -18.55 -27.49
CA LYS A 631 9.20 -18.17 -28.60
C LYS A 631 8.44 -18.17 -29.92
N GLU A 632 9.10 -17.76 -31.01
CA GLU A 632 8.52 -17.74 -32.36
C GLU A 632 8.06 -19.12 -32.84
N ASP A 633 8.70 -20.19 -32.37
CA ASP A 633 8.33 -21.59 -32.67
C ASP A 633 7.20 -22.14 -31.78
N GLY A 634 6.66 -21.32 -30.86
CA GLY A 634 5.61 -21.69 -29.91
C GLY A 634 6.12 -22.43 -28.66
N SER A 635 7.41 -22.72 -28.55
CA SER A 635 7.98 -23.33 -27.34
C SER A 635 8.00 -22.34 -26.16
N PRO A 636 7.96 -22.81 -24.89
CA PRO A 636 8.02 -21.92 -23.74
C PRO A 636 9.26 -21.01 -23.74
N ALA A 637 9.07 -19.73 -23.41
CA ALA A 637 10.15 -18.76 -23.32
C ALA A 637 11.05 -18.99 -22.09
N TYR A 638 10.48 -19.48 -20.99
CA TYR A 638 11.17 -19.74 -19.72
C TYR A 638 10.95 -21.20 -19.27
N PRO A 639 11.52 -22.19 -19.98
CA PRO A 639 11.34 -23.61 -19.64
C PRO A 639 11.88 -23.97 -18.24
N GLY A 640 12.78 -23.15 -17.65
CA GLY A 640 13.24 -23.30 -16.27
C GLY A 640 12.34 -22.66 -15.21
N GLY A 641 11.16 -22.14 -15.60
CA GLY A 641 10.21 -21.50 -14.68
C GLY A 641 10.63 -20.10 -14.24
N TYR A 642 10.29 -19.73 -13.02
CA TYR A 642 10.55 -18.40 -12.47
C TYR A 642 12.04 -18.04 -12.30
N PRO A 643 12.96 -18.93 -11.87
CA PRO A 643 14.39 -18.57 -11.82
C PRO A 643 14.95 -18.25 -13.22
N ASP A 644 14.47 -18.92 -14.26
CA ASP A 644 14.82 -18.63 -15.65
C ASP A 644 14.28 -17.25 -16.08
N TYR A 645 13.01 -16.95 -15.75
CA TYR A 645 12.44 -15.61 -15.92
C TYR A 645 13.25 -14.51 -15.19
N MET A 646 13.67 -14.75 -13.94
CA MET A 646 14.42 -13.77 -13.15
C MET A 646 15.73 -13.35 -13.83
N VAL A 647 16.40 -14.28 -14.51
CA VAL A 647 17.67 -14.04 -15.21
C VAL A 647 17.44 -13.44 -16.59
N ASN A 648 16.55 -14.06 -17.37
CA ASN A 648 16.47 -13.84 -18.82
C ASN A 648 15.39 -12.85 -19.25
N HIS A 649 14.43 -12.53 -18.38
CA HIS A 649 13.44 -11.51 -18.73
C HIS A 649 14.07 -10.12 -18.78
N GLU A 650 13.81 -9.40 -19.87
CA GLU A 650 14.16 -8.00 -20.03
C GLU A 650 12.89 -7.18 -20.24
N ARG A 651 12.59 -6.27 -19.29
CA ARG A 651 11.45 -5.34 -19.42
C ARG A 651 11.74 -4.28 -20.49
N LYS A 652 13.02 -3.93 -20.63
CA LYS A 652 13.63 -3.11 -21.68
C LYS A 652 15.02 -3.68 -21.95
N PRO A 653 15.64 -3.42 -23.11
CA PRO A 653 17.00 -3.87 -23.37
C PRO A 653 17.96 -3.53 -22.21
N GLY A 654 18.61 -4.55 -21.65
CA GLY A 654 19.52 -4.44 -20.51
C GLY A 654 18.87 -4.36 -19.12
N ILE A 655 17.55 -4.22 -19.00
CA ILE A 655 16.87 -4.03 -17.71
C ILE A 655 15.96 -5.23 -17.41
N GLY A 656 16.41 -6.08 -16.49
CA GLY A 656 15.66 -7.23 -15.99
C GLY A 656 15.12 -7.05 -14.56
N PRO A 657 14.54 -8.11 -13.97
CA PRO A 657 14.03 -8.09 -12.60
C PRO A 657 15.10 -7.81 -11.52
N LEU A 658 16.33 -8.28 -11.74
CA LEU A 658 17.46 -8.15 -10.82
C LEU A 658 18.55 -7.24 -11.38
N SER A 659 19.14 -6.42 -10.51
CA SER A 659 20.12 -5.38 -10.82
C SER A 659 21.57 -5.81 -10.68
N GLY A 660 21.88 -6.80 -9.84
CA GLY A 660 23.25 -7.23 -9.55
C GLY A 660 23.81 -8.14 -10.63
N TRP A 661 25.12 -8.03 -10.86
CA TRP A 661 25.89 -8.89 -11.76
C TRP A 661 25.23 -9.13 -13.12
N ARG A 662 24.79 -8.05 -13.79
CA ARG A 662 24.35 -8.09 -15.18
C ARG A 662 25.56 -8.10 -16.13
N GLY A 663 25.30 -8.20 -17.43
CA GLY A 663 26.33 -8.41 -18.44
C GLY A 663 26.74 -9.88 -18.52
N LYS A 664 27.16 -10.35 -19.71
CA LYS A 664 27.45 -11.78 -19.93
C LYS A 664 28.54 -12.35 -19.01
N ASP A 665 29.41 -11.49 -18.47
CA ASP A 665 30.49 -11.83 -17.54
C ASP A 665 30.19 -11.42 -16.08
N GLY A 666 29.03 -10.83 -15.82
CA GLY A 666 28.59 -10.39 -14.50
C GLY A 666 29.27 -9.13 -13.97
N THR A 667 29.89 -8.31 -14.83
CA THR A 667 30.60 -7.08 -14.43
C THR A 667 29.72 -5.82 -14.40
N GLU A 668 28.53 -5.86 -15.00
CA GLU A 668 27.63 -4.72 -15.10
C GLU A 668 26.60 -4.73 -13.95
N THR A 669 25.99 -3.57 -13.67
CA THR A 669 24.95 -3.43 -12.65
C THR A 669 23.82 -2.52 -13.14
N CYS A 670 22.60 -2.83 -12.72
CA CYS A 670 21.32 -2.23 -13.09
C CYS A 670 20.95 -2.36 -14.57
N VAL A 671 21.85 -1.98 -15.49
CA VAL A 671 21.69 -2.08 -16.93
C VAL A 671 22.77 -3.00 -17.49
N GLY A 672 22.38 -4.07 -18.17
CA GLY A 672 23.28 -5.04 -18.77
C GLY A 672 22.56 -6.29 -19.27
N ALA A 673 23.20 -7.04 -20.17
CA ALA A 673 22.62 -8.28 -20.72
C ALA A 673 22.33 -9.32 -19.61
N PRO A 674 21.41 -10.28 -19.83
CA PRO A 674 21.23 -11.42 -18.94
C PRO A 674 22.55 -12.18 -18.66
N ASN A 675 22.74 -12.57 -17.40
CA ASN A 675 23.90 -13.31 -16.93
C ASN A 675 23.46 -14.70 -16.42
N PRO A 676 23.91 -15.82 -17.02
CA PRO A 676 23.51 -17.16 -16.56
C PRO A 676 23.92 -17.46 -15.11
N ASP A 677 24.98 -16.83 -14.59
CA ASP A 677 25.47 -17.03 -13.22
C ASP A 677 24.83 -16.07 -12.20
N GLN A 678 23.89 -15.21 -12.63
CA GLN A 678 23.35 -14.12 -11.80
C GLN A 678 22.83 -14.63 -10.45
N LEU A 679 21.99 -15.68 -10.45
CA LEU A 679 21.40 -16.20 -9.20
C LEU A 679 22.47 -16.77 -8.26
N SER A 680 23.48 -17.46 -8.79
CA SER A 680 24.61 -17.95 -7.99
C SER A 680 25.36 -16.80 -7.32
N ARG A 681 25.58 -15.70 -8.03
CA ARG A 681 26.21 -14.49 -7.46
C ARG A 681 25.38 -13.87 -6.34
N TYR A 682 24.06 -13.82 -6.49
CA TYR A 682 23.18 -13.38 -5.40
C TYR A 682 23.29 -14.31 -4.18
N ILE A 683 23.32 -15.63 -4.37
CA ILE A 683 23.47 -16.60 -3.27
C ILE A 683 24.80 -16.38 -2.54
N GLU A 684 25.90 -16.28 -3.29
CA GLU A 684 27.25 -16.00 -2.78
C GLU A 684 27.29 -14.70 -1.97
N ASN A 685 26.55 -13.68 -2.42
CA ASN A 685 26.46 -12.37 -1.74
C ASN A 685 25.34 -12.30 -0.67
N GLY A 686 24.85 -13.44 -0.20
CA GLY A 686 23.89 -13.49 0.91
C GLY A 686 22.45 -13.15 0.55
N ALA A 687 22.06 -13.42 -0.70
CA ALA A 687 20.74 -13.25 -1.30
C ALA A 687 20.30 -11.80 -1.61
N PHE A 688 21.25 -10.85 -1.67
CA PHE A 688 20.94 -9.46 -2.04
C PHE A 688 22.06 -8.81 -2.86
N HIS A 689 21.77 -7.69 -3.50
CA HIS A 689 22.73 -6.83 -4.18
C HIS A 689 22.53 -5.37 -3.75
N VAL A 690 23.62 -4.62 -3.69
CA VAL A 690 23.63 -3.20 -3.32
C VAL A 690 24.52 -2.43 -4.29
N GLN A 691 24.01 -1.32 -4.82
CA GLN A 691 24.75 -0.32 -5.55
C GLN A 691 24.64 1.02 -4.79
N PRO A 692 25.74 1.53 -4.19
CA PRO A 692 25.70 2.74 -3.38
C PRO A 692 25.44 3.99 -4.24
N VAL A 693 24.75 4.96 -3.62
CA VAL A 693 24.62 6.33 -4.11
C VAL A 693 25.83 7.13 -3.61
N ALA A 694 26.46 7.89 -4.50
CA ALA A 694 27.61 8.71 -4.14
C ALA A 694 27.22 9.77 -3.07
N PRO A 695 28.11 10.13 -2.12
CA PRO A 695 27.79 11.09 -1.05
C PRO A 695 27.27 12.46 -1.54
N GLU A 696 27.75 12.93 -2.69
CA GLU A 696 27.32 14.16 -3.38
C GLU A 696 25.92 14.05 -3.99
N HIS A 697 25.39 12.84 -4.15
CA HIS A 697 24.04 12.53 -4.67
C HIS A 697 23.06 12.13 -3.54
N ALA A 698 23.51 12.12 -2.29
CA ALA A 698 22.75 11.58 -1.16
C ALA A 698 21.48 12.39 -0.81
N TYR A 699 21.45 13.68 -1.18
CA TYR A 699 20.37 14.61 -0.90
C TYR A 699 20.02 15.44 -2.14
N PHE A 700 18.86 16.09 -2.08
CA PHE A 700 18.28 16.91 -3.13
C PHE A 700 18.12 16.16 -4.46
N LYS A 701 17.93 14.84 -4.43
CA LYS A 701 17.79 13.94 -5.59
C LYS A 701 16.74 14.39 -6.61
N HIS A 702 15.75 15.17 -6.18
CA HIS A 702 14.76 15.80 -7.06
C HIS A 702 15.36 16.86 -7.99
N ALA A 703 16.46 17.51 -7.61
CA ALA A 703 17.12 18.57 -8.35
C ALA A 703 18.65 18.43 -8.41
N ASN A 704 19.24 17.34 -7.92
CA ASN A 704 20.68 17.10 -7.93
C ASN A 704 21.09 16.56 -9.29
N ARG A 705 21.84 17.36 -10.08
CA ARG A 705 22.22 17.00 -11.45
C ARG A 705 22.93 15.65 -11.52
N GLY A 706 23.87 15.40 -10.61
CA GLY A 706 24.61 14.15 -10.56
C GLY A 706 23.72 12.93 -10.29
N TYR A 707 22.75 13.04 -9.36
CA TYR A 707 21.77 11.97 -9.15
C TYR A 707 20.84 11.76 -10.34
N LEU A 708 20.37 12.83 -10.98
CA LEU A 708 19.46 12.76 -12.12
C LEU A 708 20.11 12.03 -13.30
N ASP A 709 21.36 12.38 -13.61
CA ASP A 709 22.13 11.77 -14.70
C ASP A 709 22.51 10.32 -14.36
N TRP A 710 22.98 10.07 -13.13
CA TRP A 710 23.27 8.72 -12.63
C TRP A 710 22.03 7.82 -12.63
N GLY A 711 20.86 8.37 -12.31
CA GLY A 711 19.60 7.63 -12.35
C GLY A 711 19.21 7.17 -13.76
N ILE A 712 19.56 7.94 -14.79
CA ILE A 712 19.38 7.55 -16.20
C ILE A 712 20.38 6.46 -16.57
N GLU A 713 21.66 6.65 -16.22
CA GLU A 713 22.72 5.65 -16.42
C GLU A 713 22.33 4.29 -15.81
N LYS A 714 21.75 4.28 -14.61
CA LYS A 714 21.28 3.08 -13.92
C LYS A 714 19.88 2.61 -14.33
N GLY A 715 19.24 3.24 -15.31
CA GLY A 715 17.92 2.82 -15.82
C GLY A 715 16.76 2.99 -14.84
N ILE A 716 16.95 3.72 -13.73
CA ILE A 716 15.92 3.99 -12.72
C ILE A 716 15.14 5.28 -12.99
N ARG A 717 15.61 6.10 -13.93
CA ARG A 717 14.96 7.31 -14.45
C ARG A 717 14.93 7.31 -15.99
N LEU A 718 13.93 8.00 -16.54
CA LEU A 718 13.74 8.16 -17.99
C LEU A 718 14.04 9.58 -18.49
N SER A 719 14.25 10.54 -17.59
CA SER A 719 14.39 11.95 -17.93
C SER A 719 15.36 12.67 -16.99
N PRO A 720 16.19 13.58 -17.54
CA PRO A 720 17.15 14.39 -16.79
C PRO A 720 16.50 15.62 -16.15
N GLU A 721 15.21 15.83 -16.37
CA GLU A 721 14.47 16.96 -15.80
C GLU A 721 14.35 16.81 -14.28
N PRO A 722 14.48 17.92 -13.53
CA PRO A 722 14.20 17.90 -12.10
C PRO A 722 12.73 17.59 -11.82
N THR A 723 12.46 17.00 -10.66
CA THR A 723 11.10 16.82 -10.14
C THR A 723 10.67 18.11 -9.45
N ILE A 724 9.74 18.86 -10.05
CA ILE A 724 9.17 20.08 -9.45
C ILE A 724 7.97 19.73 -8.58
N PHE A 725 7.97 20.17 -7.32
CA PHE A 725 6.88 19.88 -6.40
C PHE A 725 5.62 20.69 -6.74
N GLN A 726 4.50 20.00 -6.76
CA GLN A 726 3.19 20.49 -7.17
C GLN A 726 2.33 20.81 -5.93
N LEU A 727 2.50 22.02 -5.40
CA LEU A 727 1.62 22.54 -4.34
C LEU A 727 0.18 22.66 -4.88
N TYR A 728 0.05 23.22 -6.08
CA TYR A 728 -1.16 23.22 -6.90
C TYR A 728 -1.12 22.08 -7.92
N CYS A 729 -2.10 21.17 -7.93
CA CYS A 729 -2.11 20.00 -8.83
C CYS A 729 -3.07 20.21 -10.01
N GLU A 730 -2.57 20.74 -11.12
CA GLU A 730 -3.35 21.02 -12.35
C GLU A 730 -4.18 19.82 -12.88
N PRO A 731 -3.72 18.55 -12.82
CA PRO A 731 -4.56 17.40 -13.17
C PRO A 731 -5.93 17.38 -12.46
N LEU A 732 -5.99 17.78 -11.18
CA LEU A 732 -7.25 17.82 -10.44
C LEU A 732 -8.17 18.93 -10.96
N GLN A 733 -7.59 20.10 -11.27
CA GLN A 733 -8.35 21.20 -11.86
C GLN A 733 -8.96 20.84 -13.22
N ARG A 734 -8.27 20.04 -14.05
CA ARG A 734 -8.83 19.56 -15.31
C ARG A 734 -10.07 18.69 -15.11
N PHE A 735 -10.13 17.89 -14.05
CA PHE A 735 -11.34 17.16 -13.69
C PHE A 735 -12.46 18.11 -13.22
N ARG A 736 -12.14 19.16 -12.44
CA ARG A 736 -13.13 20.19 -12.05
C ARG A 736 -13.70 20.94 -13.25
N LEU A 737 -12.85 21.30 -14.21
CA LEU A 737 -13.28 21.94 -15.46
C LEU A 737 -14.25 21.05 -16.25
N ALA A 738 -14.03 19.74 -16.29
CA ALA A 738 -14.98 18.81 -16.88
C ALA A 738 -16.32 18.77 -16.15
N ALA A 739 -16.32 18.79 -14.80
CA ALA A 739 -17.56 18.91 -14.03
C ALA A 739 -18.32 20.21 -14.33
N ARG A 740 -17.61 21.29 -14.66
CA ARG A 740 -18.15 22.60 -15.07
C ARG A 740 -18.55 22.68 -16.56
N GLY A 741 -18.40 21.60 -17.31
CA GLY A 741 -18.83 21.54 -18.72
C GLY A 741 -17.75 21.87 -19.75
N HIS A 742 -16.46 21.87 -19.39
CA HIS A 742 -15.35 22.11 -20.30
C HIS A 742 -14.61 20.82 -20.68
N GLY A 743 -14.12 20.74 -21.92
CA GLY A 743 -13.41 19.57 -22.45
C GLY A 743 -14.36 18.50 -23.00
N ASP A 744 -13.78 17.53 -23.72
CA ASP A 744 -14.53 16.56 -24.52
C ASP A 744 -15.24 15.48 -23.69
N ARG A 745 -14.68 15.15 -22.52
CA ARG A 745 -15.23 14.15 -21.61
C ARG A 745 -15.74 14.81 -20.35
N GLN A 746 -17.04 14.71 -20.11
CA GLN A 746 -17.71 15.27 -18.94
C GLN A 746 -18.23 14.16 -18.02
N PRO A 747 -18.24 14.39 -16.70
CA PRO A 747 -18.88 13.46 -15.77
C PRO A 747 -20.40 13.44 -15.99
N PRO A 748 -21.06 12.30 -15.71
CA PRO A 748 -22.51 12.26 -15.64
C PRO A 748 -23.00 13.17 -14.51
N GLU A 749 -24.25 13.63 -14.60
CA GLU A 749 -24.83 14.59 -13.65
C GLU A 749 -24.64 14.17 -12.19
N ARG A 750 -24.87 12.88 -11.89
CA ARG A 750 -24.69 12.29 -10.55
C ARG A 750 -23.30 12.50 -9.93
N ALA A 751 -22.28 12.75 -10.75
CA ALA A 751 -20.89 12.86 -10.33
C ALA A 751 -20.34 14.30 -10.39
N ARG A 752 -21.07 15.27 -10.97
CA ARG A 752 -20.56 16.64 -11.18
C ARG A 752 -20.14 17.30 -9.87
N ASP A 753 -21.04 17.38 -8.91
CA ASP A 753 -20.78 18.04 -7.61
C ASP A 753 -19.63 17.36 -6.85
N ARG A 754 -19.61 16.02 -6.87
CA ARG A 754 -18.55 15.23 -6.23
C ARG A 754 -17.18 15.53 -6.84
N ILE A 755 -17.08 15.58 -8.17
CA ILE A 755 -15.82 15.91 -8.85
C ILE A 755 -15.44 17.36 -8.59
N GLU A 756 -16.37 18.30 -8.75
CA GLU A 756 -16.10 19.73 -8.54
C GLU A 756 -15.60 20.03 -7.10
N THR A 757 -16.19 19.37 -6.11
CA THR A 757 -15.88 19.59 -4.69
C THR A 757 -14.53 19.00 -4.30
N HIS A 758 -14.30 17.71 -4.60
CA HIS A 758 -13.16 17.00 -4.00
C HIS A 758 -11.86 17.11 -4.82
N PHE A 759 -11.93 17.43 -6.10
CA PHE A 759 -10.76 17.59 -6.98
C PHE A 759 -10.14 18.99 -6.89
N ASP A 760 -10.17 19.63 -5.72
CA ASP A 760 -9.49 20.91 -5.56
C ASP A 760 -7.98 20.75 -5.79
N PRO A 761 -7.37 21.55 -6.69
CA PRO A 761 -5.95 21.47 -6.99
C PRO A 761 -5.07 21.81 -5.79
N LEU A 762 -5.56 22.61 -4.84
CA LEU A 762 -4.91 22.86 -3.57
C LEU A 762 -5.53 21.95 -2.50
N PRO A 763 -4.70 21.22 -1.74
CA PRO A 763 -5.25 20.25 -0.80
C PRO A 763 -5.96 20.95 0.35
N PHE A 764 -7.03 20.32 0.82
CA PHE A 764 -7.91 20.83 1.87
C PHE A 764 -8.55 19.65 2.61
N TRP A 765 -9.11 19.92 3.78
CA TRP A 765 -9.87 18.93 4.52
C TRP A 765 -11.37 19.01 4.18
N TYR A 766 -12.01 17.85 4.07
CA TYR A 766 -13.46 17.72 4.04
C TYR A 766 -13.89 16.55 4.96
N PRO A 767 -15.13 16.56 5.48
CA PRO A 767 -15.61 15.48 6.33
C PRO A 767 -15.68 14.14 5.58
N PRO A 768 -15.51 12.99 6.26
CA PRO A 768 -15.62 11.69 5.59
C PRO A 768 -17.05 11.33 5.24
N PHE A 769 -17.24 10.64 4.11
CA PHE A 769 -18.54 10.41 3.49
C PHE A 769 -19.49 9.59 4.36
N GLU A 770 -19.03 8.46 4.93
CA GLU A 770 -19.89 7.66 5.80
C GLU A 770 -20.38 8.49 7.00
N GLY A 771 -19.50 9.31 7.58
CA GLY A 771 -19.83 10.18 8.71
C GLY A 771 -20.87 11.25 8.39
N GLU A 772 -20.88 11.78 7.16
CA GLU A 772 -21.88 12.76 6.70
C GLU A 772 -23.24 12.12 6.38
N MET A 773 -23.25 10.84 6.04
CA MET A 773 -24.46 10.14 5.58
C MET A 773 -25.18 9.36 6.66
N VAL A 774 -24.60 9.21 7.86
CA VAL A 774 -25.22 8.53 9.00
C VAL A 774 -25.61 9.51 10.10
N ASP A 775 -26.60 9.15 10.91
CA ASP A 775 -26.97 9.93 12.09
C ASP A 775 -25.83 9.87 13.13
N SER A 776 -25.09 10.97 13.23
CA SER A 776 -23.98 11.11 14.17
C SER A 776 -24.39 11.05 15.65
N ALA A 777 -25.67 11.31 15.97
CA ALA A 777 -26.21 11.12 17.32
C ALA A 777 -26.48 9.64 17.61
N ALA A 778 -26.97 8.89 16.62
CA ALA A 778 -27.16 7.45 16.72
C ALA A 778 -25.83 6.69 16.72
N PHE A 779 -24.82 7.14 15.97
CA PHE A 779 -23.49 6.53 15.86
C PHE A 779 -22.37 7.52 16.25
N PRO A 780 -22.23 7.86 17.56
CA PRO A 780 -21.39 8.96 18.02
C PRO A 780 -19.88 8.65 18.06
N LEU A 781 -19.49 7.38 17.92
CA LEU A 781 -18.10 6.94 18.07
C LEU A 781 -17.49 6.59 16.71
N HIS A 782 -16.16 6.75 16.62
CA HIS A 782 -15.37 6.20 15.52
C HIS A 782 -14.87 4.81 15.89
N ALA A 783 -14.88 3.88 14.94
CA ALA A 783 -14.30 2.56 15.12
C ALA A 783 -13.14 2.33 14.14
N ILE A 784 -11.99 1.90 14.67
CA ILE A 784 -10.81 1.61 13.86
C ILE A 784 -10.23 0.24 14.18
N THR A 785 -9.43 -0.29 13.25
CA THR A 785 -8.62 -1.48 13.50
C THR A 785 -7.14 -1.14 13.42
N GLN A 786 -6.35 -1.72 14.32
CA GLN A 786 -4.89 -1.70 14.22
C GLN A 786 -4.37 -3.10 13.91
N ARG A 787 -3.29 -3.19 13.13
CA ARG A 787 -2.68 -4.49 12.86
C ARG A 787 -1.73 -4.84 14.01
N PRO A 788 -1.84 -6.05 14.59
CA PRO A 788 -0.96 -6.45 15.69
C PRO A 788 0.48 -6.63 15.22
N MET A 789 1.47 -6.17 15.99
CA MET A 789 2.89 -6.29 15.63
C MET A 789 3.36 -7.73 15.36
N HIS A 790 2.74 -8.71 16.01
CA HIS A 790 3.11 -10.13 15.96
C HIS A 790 2.29 -10.96 14.96
N MET A 791 1.37 -10.37 14.20
CA MET A 791 0.75 -11.06 13.05
C MET A 791 0.84 -10.21 11.79
N TYR A 792 0.54 -10.82 10.64
CA TYR A 792 0.50 -10.12 9.38
C TYR A 792 -0.83 -10.39 8.68
N HIS A 793 -1.77 -9.46 8.86
CA HIS A 793 -3.17 -9.68 8.46
C HIS A 793 -3.70 -11.00 9.03
N SER A 794 -4.38 -11.81 8.22
CA SER A 794 -4.77 -13.17 8.60
C SER A 794 -3.66 -14.22 8.47
N TRP A 795 -2.51 -13.87 7.88
CA TRP A 795 -1.37 -14.74 7.57
C TRP A 795 -0.43 -14.91 8.78
N GLY A 796 -0.92 -15.64 9.79
CA GLY A 796 -0.21 -15.90 11.04
C GLY A 796 -1.11 -16.56 12.09
N SER A 797 -2.41 -16.63 11.86
CA SER A 797 -3.37 -17.26 12.77
C SER A 797 -3.30 -18.78 12.78
N GLN A 798 -2.58 -19.39 11.84
CA GLN A 798 -2.18 -20.80 11.82
C GLN A 798 -0.84 -21.05 12.52
N ASN A 799 -0.09 -19.99 12.86
CA ASN A 799 1.22 -20.09 13.45
C ASN A 799 1.11 -20.32 14.97
N ALA A 800 1.39 -21.54 15.41
CA ALA A 800 1.19 -21.93 16.81
C ALA A 800 1.97 -21.06 17.83
N TRP A 801 3.11 -20.48 17.48
CA TRP A 801 3.85 -19.59 18.40
C TRP A 801 3.21 -18.21 18.50
N LEU A 802 2.80 -17.62 17.37
CA LEU A 802 2.16 -16.30 17.36
C LEU A 802 0.79 -16.33 18.05
N ARG A 803 0.05 -17.45 17.93
CA ARG A 803 -1.23 -17.66 18.61
C ARG A 803 -1.11 -17.70 20.14
N GLN A 804 0.03 -18.11 20.69
CA GLN A 804 0.25 -18.06 22.15
C GLN A 804 0.31 -16.62 22.67
N ILE A 805 0.60 -15.65 21.79
CA ILE A 805 0.58 -14.22 22.12
C ILE A 805 -0.86 -13.71 22.07
N THR A 806 -1.55 -13.94 20.94
CA THR A 806 -2.94 -13.49 20.74
C THR A 806 -3.73 -14.52 19.96
N ALA A 807 -4.71 -15.16 20.59
CA ALA A 807 -5.70 -16.04 19.94
C ALA A 807 -7.13 -15.46 20.00
N GLU A 808 -7.32 -14.35 20.72
CA GLU A 808 -8.60 -13.65 20.86
C GLU A 808 -8.33 -12.15 20.99
N ASN A 809 -9.31 -11.32 20.64
CA ASN A 809 -9.22 -9.86 20.73
C ASN A 809 -10.31 -9.28 21.63
N ARG A 810 -10.10 -8.04 22.06
CA ARG A 810 -11.06 -7.21 22.80
C ARG A 810 -11.35 -5.94 22.03
N LEU A 811 -12.53 -5.37 22.24
CA LEU A 811 -12.83 -4.00 21.84
C LEU A 811 -12.31 -3.06 22.92
N TYR A 812 -11.30 -2.29 22.60
CA TYR A 812 -10.72 -1.33 23.51
C TYR A 812 -11.51 -0.02 23.49
N VAL A 813 -11.89 0.44 24.66
CA VAL A 813 -12.70 1.65 24.85
C VAL A 813 -12.07 2.54 25.93
N HIS A 814 -12.27 3.85 25.80
CA HIS A 814 -11.81 4.79 26.82
C HIS A 814 -12.53 4.52 28.16
N ARG A 815 -11.83 4.65 29.30
CA ARG A 815 -12.43 4.37 30.62
C ARG A 815 -13.66 5.23 30.91
N GLU A 816 -13.66 6.49 30.48
CA GLU A 816 -14.81 7.38 30.64
C GLU A 816 -16.03 6.87 29.86
N LEU A 817 -15.83 6.39 28.64
CA LEU A 817 -16.90 5.78 27.86
C LEU A 817 -17.43 4.52 28.55
N GLY A 818 -16.52 3.67 29.07
CA GLY A 818 -16.88 2.48 29.84
C GLY A 818 -17.75 2.80 31.06
N ALA A 819 -17.39 3.84 31.81
CA ALA A 819 -18.18 4.32 32.94
C ALA A 819 -19.56 4.85 32.50
N ARG A 820 -19.64 5.62 31.40
CA ARG A 820 -20.91 6.16 30.86
C ARG A 820 -21.90 5.05 30.47
N ILE A 821 -21.41 3.94 29.92
CA ILE A 821 -22.27 2.82 29.46
C ILE A 821 -22.37 1.67 30.48
N GLY A 822 -21.77 1.81 31.67
CA GLY A 822 -21.89 0.83 32.76
C GLY A 822 -21.20 -0.52 32.48
N VAL A 823 -20.04 -0.51 31.82
CA VAL A 823 -19.25 -1.72 31.54
C VAL A 823 -17.89 -1.70 32.23
N VAL A 824 -17.42 -2.89 32.63
CA VAL A 824 -16.07 -3.12 33.13
C VAL A 824 -15.27 -4.01 32.17
N ASP A 825 -14.00 -4.26 32.47
CA ASP A 825 -13.17 -5.18 31.68
C ASP A 825 -13.87 -6.54 31.50
N ASP A 826 -13.80 -7.06 30.28
CA ASP A 826 -14.32 -8.36 29.86
C ASP A 826 -15.86 -8.50 29.86
N ASP A 827 -16.62 -7.42 30.15
CA ASP A 827 -18.05 -7.35 29.89
C ASP A 827 -18.36 -7.51 28.39
N TRP A 828 -19.54 -8.07 28.09
CA TRP A 828 -20.04 -8.20 26.73
C TRP A 828 -20.74 -6.93 26.28
N VAL A 829 -20.50 -6.53 25.03
CA VAL A 829 -21.15 -5.38 24.39
C VAL A 829 -21.64 -5.73 22.99
N TRP A 830 -22.65 -5.00 22.56
CA TRP A 830 -22.98 -4.85 21.15
C TRP A 830 -22.32 -3.58 20.65
N ILE A 831 -21.57 -3.71 19.55
CA ILE A 831 -21.11 -2.58 18.74
C ILE A 831 -21.87 -2.63 17.42
N ALA A 832 -22.52 -1.53 17.05
CA ALA A 832 -23.38 -1.46 15.88
C ALA A 832 -23.01 -0.29 14.96
N SER A 833 -23.12 -0.51 13.64
CA SER A 833 -23.06 0.53 12.61
C SER A 833 -24.40 0.57 11.86
N HIS A 834 -24.51 1.43 10.86
CA HIS A 834 -25.66 1.45 9.96
C HIS A 834 -25.86 0.14 9.17
N LEU A 835 -24.84 -0.74 9.11
CA LEU A 835 -24.87 -2.01 8.41
C LEU A 835 -25.38 -3.17 9.27
N GLY A 836 -25.03 -3.19 10.57
CA GLY A 836 -25.31 -4.33 11.43
C GLY A 836 -24.68 -4.19 12.81
N ARG A 837 -24.53 -5.32 13.53
CA ARG A 837 -23.95 -5.36 14.88
C ARG A 837 -23.02 -6.55 15.09
N VAL A 838 -22.05 -6.38 15.98
CA VAL A 838 -21.10 -7.40 16.43
C VAL A 838 -21.16 -7.50 17.95
N LYS A 839 -21.18 -8.74 18.47
CA LYS A 839 -21.06 -9.00 19.91
C LYS A 839 -19.61 -9.32 20.25
N CYS A 840 -19.03 -8.60 21.19
CA CYS A 840 -17.65 -8.79 21.62
C CYS A 840 -17.44 -8.44 23.08
N GLN A 841 -16.25 -8.75 23.61
CA GLN A 841 -15.85 -8.35 24.96
C GLN A 841 -15.03 -7.06 24.92
N VAL A 842 -15.23 -6.19 25.91
CA VAL A 842 -14.49 -4.93 26.01
C VAL A 842 -13.25 -5.01 26.89
N ARG A 843 -12.32 -4.07 26.69
CA ARG A 843 -11.25 -3.73 27.62
C ARG A 843 -11.19 -2.22 27.78
N LEU A 844 -11.11 -1.72 29.00
CA LEU A 844 -10.99 -0.30 29.28
C LEU A 844 -9.51 0.15 29.24
N MET A 845 -9.21 1.23 28.52
CA MET A 845 -7.85 1.80 28.46
C MET A 845 -7.86 3.32 28.33
N ASP A 846 -6.86 4.01 28.89
CA ASP A 846 -6.71 5.48 28.75
C ASP A 846 -5.94 5.87 27.49
N GLY A 847 -5.20 4.93 26.89
CA GLY A 847 -4.40 5.15 25.68
C GLY A 847 -5.20 5.20 24.38
N VAL A 848 -6.48 5.57 24.43
CA VAL A 848 -7.36 5.78 23.26
C VAL A 848 -8.10 7.09 23.48
N ASN A 849 -8.29 7.90 22.44
CA ASN A 849 -9.08 9.12 22.62
C ASN A 849 -10.54 8.78 23.03
N PRO A 850 -11.25 9.66 23.76
CA PRO A 850 -12.59 9.36 24.30
C PRO A 850 -13.71 9.15 23.28
N HIS A 851 -13.46 9.40 21.99
CA HIS A 851 -14.43 9.30 20.89
C HIS A 851 -14.17 8.10 19.97
N THR A 852 -13.19 7.27 20.31
CA THR A 852 -12.75 6.15 19.47
C THR A 852 -12.84 4.84 20.23
N VAL A 853 -13.29 3.80 19.53
CA VAL A 853 -13.15 2.41 19.95
C VAL A 853 -12.25 1.69 18.94
N TRP A 854 -11.48 0.71 19.37
CA TRP A 854 -10.58 0.02 18.46
C TRP A 854 -10.32 -1.44 18.83
N THR A 855 -9.87 -2.23 17.86
CA THR A 855 -9.43 -3.61 18.11
C THR A 855 -8.29 -4.04 17.19
N TRP A 856 -7.69 -5.19 17.49
CA TRP A 856 -6.72 -5.83 16.61
C TRP A 856 -7.40 -6.41 15.36
N ASN A 857 -6.88 -6.04 14.20
CA ASN A 857 -7.33 -6.54 12.91
C ASN A 857 -7.03 -8.04 12.76
N ALA A 858 -7.90 -8.74 12.02
CA ALA A 858 -7.71 -10.11 11.53
C ALA A 858 -7.69 -11.25 12.56
N ILE A 859 -7.92 -11.01 13.85
CA ILE A 859 -7.85 -12.06 14.89
C ILE A 859 -9.02 -13.05 14.76
N GLY A 860 -10.26 -12.56 14.67
CA GLY A 860 -11.45 -13.39 14.52
C GLY A 860 -11.44 -14.23 13.25
N LYS A 861 -11.69 -15.55 13.37
CA LYS A 861 -11.69 -16.52 12.27
C LYS A 861 -13.03 -17.19 12.11
N ARG A 862 -13.29 -17.67 10.90
CA ARG A 862 -14.39 -18.60 10.69
C ARG A 862 -14.01 -20.00 11.19
N LYS A 863 -14.96 -20.68 11.82
CA LYS A 863 -14.81 -22.07 12.27
C LYS A 863 -14.38 -22.96 11.10
N GLY A 864 -13.37 -23.82 11.32
CA GLY A 864 -12.85 -24.75 10.33
C GLY A 864 -11.78 -24.19 9.38
N ALA A 865 -11.50 -22.89 9.42
CA ALA A 865 -10.43 -22.28 8.61
C ALA A 865 -9.04 -22.44 9.24
N TRP A 866 -7.98 -22.26 8.44
CA TRP A 866 -6.58 -22.18 8.89
C TRP A 866 -6.05 -23.42 9.62
N GLY A 867 -6.68 -24.59 9.43
CA GLY A 867 -6.31 -25.81 10.15
C GLY A 867 -6.53 -25.70 11.66
N LEU A 868 -7.40 -24.78 12.09
CA LEU A 868 -7.76 -24.59 13.49
C LEU A 868 -8.92 -25.51 13.88
N ASP A 869 -8.96 -25.88 15.17
CA ASP A 869 -10.15 -26.51 15.74
C ASP A 869 -11.36 -25.57 15.62
N LYS A 870 -12.55 -26.13 15.39
CA LYS A 870 -13.80 -25.36 15.25
C LYS A 870 -14.17 -24.60 16.54
N ASP A 871 -13.63 -25.01 17.67
CA ASP A 871 -13.84 -24.43 18.99
C ASP A 871 -12.61 -23.61 19.46
N ALA A 872 -11.65 -23.34 18.56
CA ALA A 872 -10.52 -22.46 18.83
C ALA A 872 -10.98 -21.06 19.29
N PRO A 873 -10.22 -20.37 20.18
CA PRO A 873 -10.57 -19.04 20.65
C PRO A 873 -10.78 -18.02 19.53
N GLU A 874 -9.99 -18.11 18.46
CA GLU A 874 -10.10 -17.24 17.29
C GLU A 874 -11.50 -17.31 16.66
N ALA A 875 -12.16 -18.45 16.73
CA ALA A 875 -13.46 -18.70 16.09
C ALA A 875 -14.66 -18.59 17.04
N THR A 876 -14.44 -18.57 18.35
CA THR A 876 -15.51 -18.56 19.36
C THR A 876 -15.52 -17.29 20.22
N LYS A 877 -14.36 -16.65 20.37
CA LYS A 877 -14.12 -15.45 21.19
C LYS A 877 -13.48 -14.31 20.40
N GLY A 878 -12.83 -14.59 19.28
CA GLY A 878 -12.37 -13.58 18.34
C GLY A 878 -13.51 -12.98 17.52
N PHE A 879 -13.36 -11.73 17.09
CA PHE A 879 -14.33 -11.03 16.23
C PHE A 879 -13.64 -10.13 15.20
N LEU A 880 -14.39 -9.74 14.17
CA LEU A 880 -13.96 -8.78 13.15
C LEU A 880 -14.88 -7.56 13.10
N LEU A 881 -14.30 -6.36 13.07
CA LEU A 881 -15.05 -5.15 12.75
C LEU A 881 -15.46 -5.07 11.29
N ASN A 882 -14.84 -5.85 10.39
CA ASN A 882 -15.19 -5.92 8.97
C ASN A 882 -16.66 -6.29 8.72
N HIS A 883 -17.33 -6.94 9.68
CA HIS A 883 -18.78 -7.20 9.61
C HIS A 883 -19.63 -5.91 9.66
N LEU A 884 -19.05 -4.79 10.11
CA LEU A 884 -19.73 -3.50 10.28
C LEU A 884 -19.34 -2.46 9.22
N ILE A 885 -18.30 -2.73 8.43
CA ILE A 885 -17.76 -1.80 7.43
C ILE A 885 -18.46 -2.08 6.11
N SER A 886 -19.26 -1.17 5.57
CA SER A 886 -19.85 -1.35 4.24
C SER A 886 -18.89 -0.96 3.13
N GLU A 887 -18.83 -1.78 2.09
CA GLU A 887 -18.15 -1.54 0.82
C GLU A 887 -18.81 -0.45 -0.04
N LEU A 888 -20.08 -0.13 0.22
CA LEU A 888 -20.86 0.93 -0.43
C LEU A 888 -21.25 2.01 0.59
N LEU A 889 -21.32 3.26 0.15
CA LEU A 889 -21.89 4.33 0.98
C LEU A 889 -23.37 4.04 1.33
N PRO A 890 -23.89 4.57 2.45
CA PRO A 890 -25.31 4.47 2.79
C PRO A 890 -26.22 4.89 1.62
N ASP A 891 -27.42 4.31 1.53
CA ASP A 891 -28.36 4.69 0.49
C ASP A 891 -28.93 6.10 0.77
N GLY A 892 -28.66 7.04 -0.12
CA GLY A 892 -29.18 8.41 -0.07
C GLY A 892 -30.52 8.60 -0.79
N GLY A 893 -31.16 7.53 -1.27
CA GLY A 893 -32.46 7.57 -1.97
C GLY A 893 -32.40 7.84 -3.48
N GLY A 894 -31.19 8.04 -4.04
CA GLY A 894 -30.96 8.32 -5.47
C GLY A 894 -30.70 7.09 -6.35
N GLY A 895 -30.80 5.88 -5.80
CA GLY A 895 -30.64 4.60 -6.52
C GLY A 895 -29.19 4.19 -6.85
N TYR A 896 -28.31 5.14 -7.18
CA TYR A 896 -26.87 4.86 -7.36
C TYR A 896 -26.12 4.94 -6.02
N ARG A 897 -25.39 3.88 -5.67
CA ARG A 897 -24.54 3.84 -4.48
C ARG A 897 -23.08 3.76 -4.89
N TYR A 898 -22.31 4.77 -4.50
CA TYR A 898 -20.87 4.77 -4.68
C TYR A 898 -20.18 3.81 -3.72
N SER A 899 -18.98 3.38 -4.06
CA SER A 899 -18.11 2.66 -3.13
C SER A 899 -17.76 3.55 -1.93
N ASN A 900 -17.66 2.92 -0.74
CA ASN A 900 -17.18 3.58 0.47
C ASN A 900 -15.67 3.76 0.39
N SER A 901 -15.25 4.76 -0.36
CA SER A 901 -13.87 4.97 -0.80
C SER A 901 -13.56 6.45 -1.03
N ASP A 902 -12.28 6.78 -1.05
CA ASP A 902 -11.80 8.09 -1.48
C ASP A 902 -12.27 8.39 -2.92
N PRO A 903 -12.86 9.58 -3.17
CA PRO A 903 -13.46 9.92 -4.47
C PRO A 903 -12.45 10.12 -5.60
N ILE A 904 -11.17 10.29 -5.27
CA ILE A 904 -10.13 10.56 -6.24
C ILE A 904 -9.44 9.25 -6.64
N THR A 905 -8.99 8.48 -5.65
CA THR A 905 -8.18 7.28 -5.90
C THR A 905 -8.97 5.98 -5.85
N GLY A 906 -10.19 6.00 -5.29
CA GLY A 906 -10.94 4.79 -4.99
C GLY A 906 -10.37 3.96 -3.84
N GLN A 907 -9.48 4.50 -3.00
CA GLN A 907 -9.00 3.75 -1.84
C GLN A 907 -10.15 3.45 -0.87
N ALA A 908 -10.28 2.19 -0.46
CA ALA A 908 -11.24 1.77 0.57
C ALA A 908 -11.11 2.57 1.87
N ALA A 909 -12.23 3.08 2.35
CA ALA A 909 -12.34 3.90 3.55
C ALA A 909 -12.63 3.05 4.79
N TRP A 910 -11.63 2.26 5.22
CA TRP A 910 -11.76 1.35 6.37
C TRP A 910 -12.07 2.04 7.71
N PHE A 911 -11.69 3.31 7.85
CA PHE A 911 -11.68 4.02 9.13
C PHE A 911 -12.72 5.15 9.20
N ASP A 912 -13.60 5.26 8.21
CA ASP A 912 -14.76 6.15 8.25
C ASP A 912 -15.90 5.57 9.10
N LEU A 913 -15.76 4.31 9.53
CA LEU A 913 -16.76 3.56 10.28
C LEU A 913 -17.23 4.30 11.54
N ARG A 914 -18.53 4.59 11.57
CA ARG A 914 -19.25 5.17 12.72
C ARG A 914 -20.03 4.09 13.46
N VAL A 915 -19.98 4.12 14.78
CA VAL A 915 -20.61 3.10 15.62
C VAL A 915 -21.31 3.66 16.87
N SER A 916 -22.22 2.86 17.39
CA SER A 916 -22.74 2.91 18.75
C SER A 916 -22.26 1.70 19.55
N ILE A 917 -22.31 1.81 20.87
CA ILE A 917 -21.94 0.74 21.78
C ILE A 917 -22.92 0.69 22.95
N GLU A 918 -23.37 -0.52 23.27
CA GLU A 918 -24.24 -0.79 24.42
C GLU A 918 -23.84 -2.09 25.11
N LYS A 919 -24.19 -2.21 26.40
CA LYS A 919 -23.96 -3.44 27.16
C LYS A 919 -24.83 -4.55 26.58
N ALA A 920 -24.25 -5.73 26.39
CA ALA A 920 -24.96 -6.91 25.91
C ALA A 920 -25.30 -7.86 27.05
N ASP A 921 -26.53 -8.38 27.02
CA ASP A 921 -26.95 -9.44 27.92
C ASP A 921 -26.35 -10.81 27.56
N GLY A 922 -26.08 -11.61 28.60
CA GLY A 922 -25.69 -13.02 28.48
C GLY A 922 -24.25 -13.28 28.03
N ALA A 923 -23.59 -14.24 28.69
CA ALA A 923 -22.34 -14.83 28.22
C ALA A 923 -22.63 -15.85 27.10
N GLY A 924 -21.78 -15.95 26.07
CA GLY A 924 -22.06 -16.91 24.98
C GLY A 924 -21.07 -16.95 23.82
N GLY A 925 -20.11 -16.02 23.75
CA GLY A 925 -19.12 -15.90 22.68
C GLY A 925 -19.48 -14.79 21.66
N THR A 926 -18.68 -14.66 20.61
CA THR A 926 -18.83 -13.56 19.62
C THR A 926 -19.92 -13.85 18.59
N GLU A 927 -20.46 -12.76 18.02
CA GLU A 927 -21.43 -12.76 16.92
C GLU A 927 -21.05 -11.70 15.87
N PRO A 928 -21.36 -11.89 14.57
CA PRO A 928 -22.12 -12.99 13.98
C PRO A 928 -21.37 -14.32 13.96
N ARG A 929 -22.12 -15.43 13.86
CA ARG A 929 -21.56 -16.78 13.69
C ARG A 929 -22.01 -17.39 12.38
N PHE A 930 -21.10 -18.10 11.74
CA PHE A 930 -21.32 -18.79 10.48
C PHE A 930 -21.10 -20.30 10.67
N GLU A 931 -21.67 -21.09 9.77
CA GLU A 931 -21.40 -22.52 9.72
C GLU A 931 -19.91 -22.79 9.53
N ALA A 932 -19.44 -23.88 10.15
CA ALA A 932 -18.05 -24.30 10.06
C ALA A 932 -17.74 -24.74 8.63
N LEU A 933 -16.57 -24.32 8.14
CA LEU A 933 -16.05 -24.74 6.85
C LEU A 933 -15.59 -26.20 6.91
N GLY A 934 -15.77 -26.93 5.82
CA GLY A 934 -15.16 -28.24 5.62
C GLY A 934 -13.63 -28.16 5.54
N ARG A 935 -12.98 -29.32 5.63
CA ARG A 935 -11.50 -29.43 5.61
C ARG A 935 -10.89 -29.64 4.22
N GLY A 936 -11.71 -29.80 3.17
CA GLY A 936 -11.24 -29.97 1.80
C GLY A 936 -10.23 -31.09 1.59
N GLY A 937 -10.43 -32.23 2.27
CA GLY A 937 -9.53 -33.37 2.16
C GLY A 937 -8.20 -33.24 2.92
N LEU A 938 -7.95 -32.12 3.62
CA LEU A 938 -6.77 -32.00 4.48
C LEU A 938 -6.80 -33.04 5.62
N PRO A 939 -5.62 -33.57 6.02
CA PRO A 939 -5.49 -34.43 7.19
C PRO A 939 -6.09 -33.82 8.46
N GLU A 940 -6.34 -34.67 9.46
CA GLU A 940 -6.77 -34.19 10.76
C GLU A 940 -5.68 -33.27 11.35
N ALA A 941 -6.02 -32.05 11.77
CA ALA A 941 -5.03 -31.19 12.38
C ALA A 941 -4.63 -31.76 13.76
N PRO A 942 -3.34 -31.75 14.12
CA PRO A 942 -2.89 -32.27 15.42
C PRO A 942 -3.48 -31.44 16.56
N SER A 943 -3.89 -32.12 17.64
CA SER A 943 -4.38 -31.45 18.85
C SER A 943 -3.32 -30.57 19.53
N LYS A 944 -2.03 -30.89 19.32
CA LYS A 944 -0.88 -30.09 19.78
C LYS A 944 0.21 -30.06 18.71
N LEU A 945 0.38 -28.90 18.08
CA LEU A 945 1.49 -28.64 17.17
C LEU A 945 2.72 -28.17 17.96
N ALA A 946 3.77 -28.99 18.03
CA ALA A 946 5.03 -28.64 18.68
C ALA A 946 6.22 -28.90 17.75
N TYR A 947 7.14 -27.93 17.70
CA TYR A 947 8.40 -28.07 16.98
C TYR A 947 9.28 -29.16 17.62
N GLY A 948 9.93 -29.99 16.81
CA GLY A 948 10.87 -31.02 17.27
C GLY A 948 10.29 -32.41 17.54
N LYS A 949 8.97 -32.61 17.46
CA LYS A 949 8.34 -33.96 17.50
C LYS A 949 8.53 -34.73 16.18
N PRO A 950 8.52 -36.08 16.14
CA PRO A 950 8.53 -36.85 14.90
C PRO A 950 7.35 -36.49 13.97
N GLU A 951 7.54 -36.57 12.66
CA GLU A 951 6.53 -36.16 11.64
C GLU A 951 5.18 -36.88 11.82
N VAL A 952 5.21 -38.15 12.25
CA VAL A 952 4.03 -38.98 12.59
C VAL A 952 3.24 -38.48 13.80
N GLU A 953 3.86 -37.67 14.68
CA GLU A 953 3.19 -36.97 15.79
C GLU A 953 2.84 -35.50 15.46
N ARG A 954 3.28 -34.98 14.30
CA ARG A 954 2.99 -33.62 13.83
C ARG A 954 1.82 -33.57 12.84
N THR A 955 1.50 -34.69 12.19
CA THR A 955 0.39 -34.83 11.24
C THR A 955 -0.85 -35.36 11.92
#